data_AF-A0AAE7B5U9-F1
#
_entry.id   AF-A0AAE7B5U9-F1
#
_cell.length_a   1.000
_cell.length_b   1.000
_cell.length_c   1.000
_cell.angle_alpha   90.00
_cell.angle_beta   90.00
_cell.angle_gamma   90.00
#
_symmetry.space_group_name_H-M   'P 1'
#
loop_
_entity.id
_entity.type
_entity.pdbx_description
1 polymer ?
#
loop_
_entity_poly.entity_id
_entity_poly.type
_entity_poly.pdbx_seq_one_letter_code
_entity_poly.pdbx_strand_id
1 'polypeptide(L)'
;MNYIKNSVNLNTGSIEEKREEIKKQFLQTYELDEKLFDLLKEKDFIYEQPNRLRHPLIFYYGHTATFFINKLILANIIKQRVNPEFESIFAIGVDEMSWDDLNSGNYKWPKFEEIKDYRQKVKNIILKLIDNIEFTIPINWDSSMWIILMGIEHENIHIETSSVLLRELDIKYLKKDEIFTYSNESSNDYPINELIDVKGGAVILQKDRKNPIFYGWDNEFSYHASKIDDFKASKYLVSNGEFLEFVKEDGYNKPEFFSKEGREWLGYTNAKHPTFWIKEDENYFLREINRVVSLPLNYPVDVNLYEAEAFCKYKSQKLGIEVRLPSEDEYYRLYDFVDAGNKEANIGLIQFNQSPVNKYKFDEFYDVVGNVWQWTLTPIYPFDDFVPHPIYDDFTTPTYDDRHALIKGGSFISLGNETLKESRYAFRKHFFQHAGFRYVNSSNEYRTKLNDNVYETDELISQYCEFHYGNENFGVKNFCVNSVELLNPYIKNIKTSKALDLGCSVGRASFELAKTFDEVLGIDFSANFINVGVKLKNYDSLIYKIKKEGELFEEKSVSLKDLGLEQIKNKVSFMQGDACNLKDIYSGFDLVFCSNLIDRLYYPQKFLDDIPSRINKDGLLVLLSPYTWLEDYTPKENWLGGYIKDNKEISTLDSLKNNLSSQFELLDIIDVPFVIKETARKYQHTISQMTIWKKKD
;
A
#
# COMPACT_ATOMS: atom_id res chain seq x y z
N MET A 1 25.18 -19.08 2.42
CA MET A 1 23.99 -19.94 2.24
C MET A 1 23.55 -19.77 0.80
N ASN A 2 23.13 -20.83 0.11
CA ASN A 2 22.60 -20.72 -1.25
C ASN A 2 21.08 -20.52 -1.15
N TYR A 3 20.64 -19.27 -1.06
CA TYR A 3 19.22 -18.92 -1.03
C TYR A 3 18.59 -19.15 -2.42
N ILE A 4 17.35 -19.63 -2.44
CA ILE A 4 16.51 -19.67 -3.65
C ILE A 4 16.17 -18.22 -3.97
N LYS A 5 16.83 -17.68 -5.00
CA LYS A 5 16.62 -16.31 -5.45
C LYS A 5 15.28 -16.12 -6.14
N ASN A 6 14.96 -16.98 -7.10
CA ASN A 6 13.83 -16.78 -8.01
C ASN A 6 12.53 -17.33 -7.42
N SER A 7 11.40 -16.69 -7.76
CA SER A 7 10.06 -17.25 -7.53
C SER A 7 9.87 -18.59 -8.26
N VAL A 8 8.97 -19.43 -7.76
CA VAL A 8 8.67 -20.74 -8.42
C VAL A 8 8.10 -20.53 -9.81
N ASN A 9 8.49 -21.39 -10.77
CA ASN A 9 7.85 -21.40 -12.07
C ASN A 9 6.45 -22.00 -11.95
N LEU A 10 5.40 -21.25 -12.22
CA LEU A 10 4.01 -21.66 -11.96
C LEU A 10 3.39 -22.51 -13.07
N ASN A 11 4.08 -22.67 -14.21
CA ASN A 11 3.57 -23.34 -15.42
C ASN A 11 4.16 -24.73 -15.64
N THR A 12 5.11 -25.18 -14.83
CA THR A 12 5.87 -26.43 -15.08
C THR A 12 5.93 -27.33 -13.85
N GLY A 13 6.13 -28.63 -14.09
CA GLY A 13 6.24 -29.67 -13.06
C GLY A 13 4.91 -30.37 -12.79
N SER A 14 4.93 -31.36 -11.91
CA SER A 14 3.75 -32.01 -11.33
C SER A 14 3.26 -31.26 -10.09
N ILE A 15 2.04 -31.56 -9.64
CA ILE A 15 1.47 -30.99 -8.40
C ILE A 15 2.40 -31.26 -7.21
N GLU A 16 2.89 -32.49 -7.05
CA GLU A 16 3.76 -32.86 -5.92
C GLU A 16 5.12 -32.18 -5.98
N GLU A 17 5.75 -32.08 -7.16
CA GLU A 17 6.97 -31.29 -7.31
C GLU A 17 6.71 -29.82 -6.95
N LYS A 18 5.56 -29.26 -7.37
CA LYS A 18 5.20 -27.87 -7.05
C LYS A 18 5.01 -27.65 -5.56
N ARG A 19 4.37 -28.58 -4.84
CA ARG A 19 4.24 -28.50 -3.38
C ARG A 19 5.60 -28.44 -2.70
N GLU A 20 6.53 -29.29 -3.11
CA GLU A 20 7.87 -29.32 -2.51
C GLU A 20 8.67 -28.05 -2.82
N GLU A 21 8.58 -27.51 -4.04
CA GLU A 21 9.21 -26.23 -4.38
C GLU A 21 8.66 -25.06 -3.55
N ILE A 22 7.33 -24.94 -3.46
CA ILE A 22 6.65 -23.88 -2.70
C ILE A 22 6.94 -24.03 -1.20
N LYS A 23 6.91 -25.26 -0.68
CA LYS A 23 7.26 -25.55 0.73
C LYS A 23 8.68 -25.13 1.04
N LYS A 24 9.63 -25.41 0.14
CA LYS A 24 11.03 -25.02 0.31
C LYS A 24 11.22 -23.50 0.30
N GLN A 25 10.52 -22.79 -0.60
CA GLN A 25 10.54 -21.32 -0.61
C GLN A 25 9.91 -20.75 0.66
N PHE A 26 8.74 -21.24 1.06
CA PHE A 26 8.07 -20.82 2.29
C PHE A 26 8.99 -20.98 3.51
N LEU A 27 9.56 -22.18 3.71
CA LEU A 27 10.46 -22.43 4.84
C LEU A 27 11.69 -21.50 4.83
N GLN A 28 12.29 -21.29 3.65
CA GLN A 28 13.42 -20.39 3.51
C GLN A 28 13.07 -18.96 3.89
N THR A 29 12.00 -18.41 3.31
CA THR A 29 11.58 -17.02 3.54
C THR A 29 11.20 -16.81 5.01
N TYR A 30 10.44 -17.75 5.60
CA TYR A 30 10.03 -17.68 7.00
C TYR A 30 11.22 -17.73 7.97
N GLU A 31 12.21 -18.60 7.70
CA GLU A 31 13.41 -18.73 8.53
C GLU A 31 14.39 -17.56 8.32
N LEU A 32 14.43 -16.99 7.12
CA LEU A 32 15.24 -15.82 6.82
C LEU A 32 14.72 -14.58 7.55
N ASP A 33 13.40 -14.38 7.60
CA ASP A 33 12.78 -13.32 8.40
C ASP A 33 13.18 -13.43 9.88
N GLU A 34 13.06 -14.62 10.49
CA GLU A 34 13.49 -14.83 11.87
C GLU A 34 14.99 -14.57 12.07
N LYS A 35 15.83 -15.05 11.14
CA LYS A 35 17.28 -14.90 11.18
C LYS A 35 17.70 -13.43 11.09
N LEU A 36 16.94 -12.59 10.38
CA LEU A 36 17.21 -11.16 10.28
C LEU A 36 17.12 -10.48 11.67
N PHE A 37 16.13 -10.85 12.50
CA PHE A 37 16.00 -10.37 13.87
C PHE A 37 16.96 -11.03 14.87
N ASP A 38 17.75 -12.03 14.46
CA ASP A 38 18.87 -12.53 15.27
C ASP A 38 20.08 -11.59 15.29
N LEU A 39 20.09 -10.59 14.41
CA LEU A 39 21.05 -9.48 14.45
C LEU A 39 20.87 -8.58 15.68
N LEU A 40 19.69 -8.59 16.31
CA LEU A 40 19.48 -7.86 17.56
C LEU A 40 20.35 -8.44 18.68
N LYS A 41 21.05 -7.56 19.40
CA LYS A 41 21.91 -7.92 20.53
C LYS A 41 21.10 -8.53 21.68
N GLU A 42 19.96 -7.94 21.98
CA GLU A 42 19.00 -8.42 22.98
C GLU A 42 17.61 -8.45 22.33
N LYS A 43 16.78 -9.43 22.69
CA LYS A 43 15.45 -9.58 22.07
C LYS A 43 14.50 -8.44 22.40
N ASP A 44 14.68 -7.77 23.54
CA ASP A 44 13.89 -6.59 23.93
C ASP A 44 14.10 -5.39 22.98
N PHE A 45 15.18 -5.34 22.20
CA PHE A 45 15.36 -4.27 21.21
C PHE A 45 14.42 -4.38 20.01
N ILE A 46 13.62 -5.45 19.92
CA ILE A 46 12.56 -5.56 18.92
C ILE A 46 11.43 -4.54 19.14
N TYR A 47 11.30 -3.93 20.31
CA TYR A 47 10.31 -2.87 20.57
C TYR A 47 10.81 -1.48 20.20
N GLU A 48 12.05 -1.35 19.73
CA GLU A 48 12.58 -0.09 19.25
C GLU A 48 11.89 0.34 17.96
N GLN A 49 11.76 1.66 17.78
CA GLN A 49 11.18 2.30 16.60
C GLN A 49 12.29 3.10 15.89
N PRO A 50 13.03 2.47 14.95
CA PRO A 50 14.17 3.11 14.28
C PRO A 50 13.77 4.37 13.51
N ASN A 51 12.56 4.36 12.96
CA ASN A 51 12.04 5.41 12.11
C ASN A 51 10.65 5.82 12.60
N ARG A 52 10.47 7.11 12.87
CA ARG A 52 9.21 7.68 13.40
C ARG A 52 8.04 7.57 12.42
N LEU A 53 8.34 7.39 11.14
CA LEU A 53 7.36 7.24 10.06
C LEU A 53 7.04 5.75 9.81
N ARG A 54 7.52 4.85 10.67
CA ARG A 54 7.35 3.40 10.60
C ARG A 54 6.97 2.84 11.96
N HIS A 55 6.40 1.65 11.99
CA HIS A 55 6.13 0.96 13.25
C HIS A 55 7.42 0.43 13.91
N PRO A 56 7.39 0.06 15.21
CA PRO A 56 8.49 -0.62 15.86
C PRO A 56 8.78 -2.01 15.23
N LEU A 57 9.99 -2.55 15.42
CA LEU A 57 10.41 -3.81 14.78
C LEU A 57 9.49 -5.01 15.10
N ILE A 58 8.85 -5.01 16.27
CA ILE A 58 7.91 -6.05 16.70
C ILE A 58 6.68 -6.14 15.80
N PHE A 59 6.28 -5.01 15.19
CA PHE A 59 5.22 -4.99 14.19
C PHE A 59 5.62 -5.86 13.00
N TYR A 60 6.79 -5.62 12.42
CA TYR A 60 7.26 -6.35 11.23
C TYR A 60 7.41 -7.85 11.51
N TYR A 61 7.88 -8.20 12.70
CA TYR A 61 7.95 -9.60 13.15
C TYR A 61 6.58 -10.28 13.26
N GLY A 62 5.54 -9.58 13.73
CA GLY A 62 4.18 -10.14 13.81
C GLY A 62 3.37 -10.05 12.51
N HIS A 63 3.67 -9.06 11.68
CA HIS A 63 2.87 -8.66 10.52
C HIS A 63 2.84 -9.70 9.42
N THR A 64 3.98 -10.27 9.03
CA THR A 64 4.02 -11.22 7.90
C THR A 64 3.18 -12.47 8.17
N ALA A 65 3.25 -13.03 9.38
CA ALA A 65 2.42 -14.15 9.80
C ALA A 65 0.92 -13.78 9.86
N THR A 66 0.61 -12.57 10.33
CA THR A 66 -0.76 -12.04 10.34
C THR A 66 -1.31 -11.88 8.93
N PHE A 67 -0.49 -11.40 8.00
CA PHE A 67 -0.84 -11.22 6.60
C PHE A 67 -1.32 -12.54 5.97
N PHE A 68 -0.57 -13.63 6.16
CA PHE A 68 -0.99 -14.97 5.72
C PHE A 68 -2.39 -15.32 6.22
N ILE A 69 -2.64 -15.20 7.53
CA ILE A 69 -3.94 -15.57 8.11
C ILE A 69 -5.07 -14.68 7.59
N ASN A 70 -4.85 -13.36 7.52
CA ASN A 70 -5.85 -12.42 7.03
C ASN A 70 -6.23 -12.69 5.57
N LYS A 71 -5.25 -12.92 4.69
CA LYS A 71 -5.53 -13.23 3.27
C LYS A 71 -6.16 -14.61 3.10
N LEU A 72 -5.80 -15.60 3.91
CA LEU A 72 -6.45 -16.93 3.90
C LEU A 72 -7.91 -16.88 4.39
N ILE A 73 -8.23 -16.04 5.37
CA ILE A 73 -9.60 -15.79 5.83
C ILE A 73 -10.41 -15.09 4.73
N LEU A 74 -9.85 -14.03 4.13
CA LEU A 74 -10.52 -13.29 3.04
C LEU A 74 -10.76 -14.16 1.81
N ALA A 75 -9.81 -15.04 1.47
CA ALA A 75 -9.96 -16.02 0.39
C ALA A 75 -10.86 -17.22 0.76
N ASN A 76 -11.43 -17.26 1.97
CA ASN A 76 -12.25 -18.36 2.50
C ASN A 76 -11.56 -19.74 2.44
N ILE A 77 -10.22 -19.76 2.48
CA ILE A 77 -9.41 -20.99 2.52
C ILE A 77 -9.40 -21.58 3.94
N ILE A 78 -9.36 -20.70 4.94
CA ILE A 78 -9.57 -21.06 6.35
C ILE A 78 -10.73 -20.24 6.91
N LYS A 79 -11.39 -20.77 7.93
CA LYS A 79 -12.54 -20.11 8.58
C LYS A 79 -12.25 -19.61 9.99
N GLN A 80 -11.19 -20.14 10.61
CA GLN A 80 -10.84 -19.84 11.99
C GLN A 80 -9.55 -19.04 12.04
N ARG A 81 -9.63 -17.92 12.72
CA ARG A 81 -8.48 -17.09 13.10
C ARG A 81 -7.64 -17.81 14.15
N VAL A 82 -6.33 -17.57 14.14
CA VAL A 82 -5.38 -18.14 15.11
C VAL A 82 -5.36 -17.29 16.37
N ASN A 83 -5.29 -15.97 16.21
CA ASN A 83 -5.42 -14.99 17.28
C ASN A 83 -6.02 -13.69 16.69
N PRO A 84 -7.35 -13.48 16.83
CA PRO A 84 -8.03 -12.30 16.27
C PRO A 84 -7.46 -10.95 16.75
N GLU A 85 -6.94 -10.90 17.98
CA GLU A 85 -6.37 -9.67 18.53
C GLU A 85 -5.05 -9.33 17.81
N PHE A 86 -4.14 -10.30 17.67
CA PHE A 86 -2.88 -10.09 16.93
C PHE A 86 -3.15 -9.79 15.47
N GLU A 87 -4.09 -10.52 14.88
CA GLU A 87 -4.47 -10.36 13.48
C GLU A 87 -5.10 -9.00 13.18
N SER A 88 -5.63 -8.33 14.19
CA SER A 88 -6.09 -6.95 14.11
C SER A 88 -4.97 -5.93 14.38
N ILE A 89 -4.13 -6.17 15.39
CA ILE A 89 -3.05 -5.25 15.80
C ILE A 89 -2.01 -5.12 14.68
N PHE A 90 -1.68 -6.23 14.02
CA PHE A 90 -0.67 -6.25 12.97
C PHE A 90 -1.25 -6.09 11.55
N ALA A 91 -2.57 -5.89 11.38
CA ALA A 91 -3.19 -5.71 10.05
C ALA A 91 -3.04 -4.31 9.43
N ILE A 92 -2.37 -3.39 10.13
CA ILE A 92 -2.32 -1.97 9.76
C ILE A 92 -1.39 -1.77 8.56
N GLY A 93 -1.69 -0.78 7.72
CA GLY A 93 -0.83 -0.37 6.61
C GLY A 93 0.56 0.05 7.10
N VAL A 94 1.56 -0.18 6.26
CA VAL A 94 2.97 0.12 6.56
C VAL A 94 3.46 1.42 5.95
N ASP A 95 2.61 2.11 5.18
CA ASP A 95 2.97 3.35 4.49
C ASP A 95 2.51 4.60 5.27
N GLU A 96 2.98 5.78 4.87
CA GLU A 96 2.47 7.06 5.40
C GLU A 96 1.13 7.45 4.76
N MET A 97 0.19 6.52 4.68
CA MET A 97 -1.14 6.89 4.26
C MET A 97 -1.82 7.68 5.37
N SER A 98 -2.68 8.64 5.01
CA SER A 98 -3.32 9.52 6.00
C SER A 98 -4.21 8.77 7.01
N TRP A 99 -4.48 7.49 6.75
CA TRP A 99 -5.24 6.58 7.60
C TRP A 99 -4.39 5.64 8.45
N ASP A 100 -3.06 5.59 8.26
CA ASP A 100 -2.17 4.76 9.06
C ASP A 100 -1.84 5.45 10.39
N ASP A 101 -2.17 4.80 11.51
CA ASP A 101 -1.87 5.32 12.86
C ASP A 101 -0.50 4.82 13.32
N LEU A 102 0.53 5.62 13.07
CA LEU A 102 1.93 5.32 13.40
C LEU A 102 2.32 5.70 14.84
N ASN A 103 1.39 6.19 15.66
CA ASN A 103 1.69 6.61 17.03
C ASN A 103 1.83 5.38 17.95
N SER A 104 3.07 5.05 18.33
CA SER A 104 3.37 3.89 19.19
C SER A 104 2.69 3.95 20.56
N GLY A 105 2.35 5.14 21.07
CA GLY A 105 1.60 5.31 22.31
C GLY A 105 0.16 4.79 22.27
N ASN A 106 -0.38 4.53 21.08
CA ASN A 106 -1.72 3.99 20.88
C ASN A 106 -1.74 2.44 20.88
N TYR A 107 -0.57 1.79 20.95
CA TYR A 107 -0.46 0.33 20.85
C TYR A 107 0.14 -0.29 22.10
N LYS A 108 -0.50 -1.36 22.57
CA LYS A 108 0.08 -2.27 23.55
C LYS A 108 0.61 -3.50 22.82
N TRP A 109 1.87 -3.43 22.40
CA TRP A 109 2.52 -4.53 21.66
C TRP A 109 2.55 -5.83 22.51
N PRO A 110 2.18 -6.99 21.94
CA PRO A 110 2.28 -8.27 22.62
C PRO A 110 3.74 -8.64 22.92
N LYS A 111 3.96 -9.59 23.83
CA LYS A 111 5.31 -10.04 24.14
C LYS A 111 5.91 -10.82 22.97
N PHE A 112 7.21 -10.64 22.75
CA PHE A 112 7.98 -11.35 21.73
C PHE A 112 7.72 -12.87 21.73
N GLU A 113 7.75 -13.53 22.89
CA GLU A 113 7.49 -14.97 22.99
C GLU A 113 6.06 -15.37 22.60
N GLU A 114 5.06 -14.51 22.84
CA GLU A 114 3.67 -14.76 22.43
C GLU A 114 3.53 -14.65 20.90
N ILE A 115 4.21 -13.67 20.29
CA ILE A 115 4.23 -13.49 18.83
C ILE A 115 5.01 -14.62 18.16
N LYS A 116 6.11 -15.06 18.76
CA LYS A 116 6.88 -16.22 18.28
C LYS A 116 6.05 -17.50 18.31
N ASP A 117 5.31 -17.76 19.38
CA ASP A 117 4.37 -18.90 19.44
C ASP A 117 3.25 -18.77 18.39
N TYR A 118 2.71 -17.57 18.20
CA TYR A 118 1.75 -17.29 17.13
C TYR A 118 2.33 -17.59 15.75
N ARG A 119 3.52 -17.07 15.44
CA ARG A 119 4.26 -17.35 14.19
C ARG A 119 4.43 -18.85 13.98
N GLN A 120 4.86 -19.59 15.01
CA GLN A 120 5.02 -21.05 14.90
C GLN A 120 3.70 -21.77 14.60
N LYS A 121 2.56 -21.33 15.17
CA LYS A 121 1.23 -21.86 14.84
C LYS A 121 0.85 -21.56 13.39
N VAL A 122 1.07 -20.34 12.92
CA VAL A 122 0.86 -19.95 11.52
C VAL A 122 1.72 -20.80 10.59
N LYS A 123 3.04 -20.93 10.85
CA LYS A 123 3.95 -21.79 10.08
C LYS A 123 3.40 -23.21 9.91
N ASN A 124 2.91 -23.80 10.99
CA ASN A 124 2.33 -25.15 10.95
C ASN A 124 1.03 -25.22 10.13
N ILE A 125 0.21 -24.17 10.14
CA ILE A 125 -1.00 -24.09 9.31
C ILE A 125 -0.62 -23.99 7.84
N ILE A 126 0.32 -23.09 7.49
CA ILE A 126 0.75 -22.90 6.10
C ILE A 126 1.39 -24.17 5.53
N LEU A 127 2.24 -24.86 6.28
CA LEU A 127 2.81 -26.13 5.84
C LEU A 127 1.74 -27.18 5.54
N LYS A 128 0.75 -27.31 6.43
CA LYS A 128 -0.38 -28.22 6.19
C LYS A 128 -1.22 -27.80 4.98
N LEU A 129 -1.41 -26.50 4.75
CA LEU A 129 -2.13 -26.02 3.57
C LEU A 129 -1.34 -26.31 2.29
N ILE A 130 -0.03 -26.09 2.28
CA ILE A 130 0.85 -26.44 1.15
C ILE A 130 0.75 -27.94 0.82
N ASP A 131 0.63 -28.80 1.83
CA ASP A 131 0.50 -30.25 1.63
C ASP A 131 -0.86 -30.67 1.07
N ASN A 132 -1.95 -29.96 1.41
CA ASN A 132 -3.31 -30.49 1.25
C ASN A 132 -4.24 -29.65 0.34
N ILE A 133 -3.95 -28.37 0.07
CA ILE A 133 -4.79 -27.55 -0.81
C ILE A 133 -4.81 -28.16 -2.21
N GLU A 134 -5.98 -28.31 -2.80
CA GLU A 134 -6.12 -28.68 -4.21
C GLU A 134 -5.84 -27.46 -5.11
N PHE A 135 -5.05 -27.68 -6.16
CA PHE A 135 -4.77 -26.68 -7.18
C PHE A 135 -4.43 -27.35 -8.51
N THR A 136 -4.44 -26.57 -9.59
CA THR A 136 -4.02 -27.01 -10.92
C THR A 136 -2.81 -26.22 -11.39
N ILE A 137 -2.13 -26.74 -12.41
CA ILE A 137 -1.05 -26.06 -13.11
C ILE A 137 -1.63 -25.57 -14.45
N PRO A 138 -1.49 -24.28 -14.80
CA PRO A 138 -0.70 -23.27 -14.09
C PRO A 138 -1.38 -22.72 -12.83
N ILE A 139 -0.58 -22.29 -11.85
CA ILE A 139 -1.11 -21.55 -10.68
C ILE A 139 -1.33 -20.10 -11.10
N ASN A 140 -2.56 -19.61 -11.02
CA ASN A 140 -2.95 -18.23 -11.35
C ASN A 140 -3.84 -17.64 -10.24
N TRP A 141 -4.41 -16.45 -10.45
CA TRP A 141 -5.22 -15.73 -9.43
C TRP A 141 -6.43 -16.50 -8.91
N ASP A 142 -6.98 -17.41 -9.70
CA ASP A 142 -8.13 -18.23 -9.32
C ASP A 142 -7.72 -19.44 -8.43
N SER A 143 -6.42 -19.67 -8.25
CA SER A 143 -5.88 -20.80 -7.49
C SER A 143 -5.70 -20.44 -6.01
N SER A 144 -6.20 -21.27 -5.11
CA SER A 144 -5.94 -21.13 -3.66
C SER A 144 -4.45 -21.13 -3.31
N MET A 145 -3.61 -21.81 -4.11
CA MET A 145 -2.16 -21.81 -3.92
C MET A 145 -1.52 -20.44 -4.20
N TRP A 146 -2.17 -19.59 -5.01
CA TRP A 146 -1.74 -18.20 -5.25
C TRP A 146 -1.72 -17.38 -3.97
N ILE A 147 -2.64 -17.63 -3.04
CA ILE A 147 -2.71 -16.92 -1.75
C ILE A 147 -1.53 -17.29 -0.84
N ILE A 148 -1.03 -18.53 -0.94
CA ILE A 148 0.19 -18.93 -0.23
C ILE A 148 1.40 -18.23 -0.83
N LEU A 149 1.52 -18.21 -2.16
CA LEU A 149 2.59 -17.50 -2.86
C LEU A 149 2.57 -16.00 -2.56
N MET A 150 1.38 -15.39 -2.52
CA MET A 150 1.19 -13.99 -2.12
C MET A 150 1.80 -13.72 -0.74
N GLY A 151 1.57 -14.60 0.23
CA GLY A 151 2.17 -14.43 1.56
C GLY A 151 3.70 -14.61 1.56
N ILE A 152 4.25 -15.52 0.75
CA ILE A 152 5.70 -15.71 0.61
C ILE A 152 6.34 -14.45 0.01
N GLU A 153 5.76 -13.93 -1.08
CA GLU A 153 6.29 -12.76 -1.79
C GLU A 153 6.10 -11.48 -0.96
N HIS A 154 5.02 -11.39 -0.19
CA HIS A 154 4.83 -10.33 0.80
C HIS A 154 5.87 -10.38 1.92
N GLU A 155 6.24 -11.58 2.40
CA GLU A 155 7.30 -11.72 3.40
C GLU A 155 8.68 -11.34 2.83
N ASN A 156 8.96 -11.58 1.55
CA ASN A 156 10.19 -11.08 0.89
C ASN A 156 10.30 -9.54 0.94
N ILE A 157 9.21 -8.82 0.63
CA ILE A 157 9.13 -7.35 0.77
C ILE A 157 9.48 -6.90 2.20
N HIS A 158 8.97 -7.64 3.18
CA HIS A 158 9.18 -7.34 4.59
C HIS A 158 10.57 -7.72 5.11
N ILE A 159 11.24 -8.70 4.51
CA ILE A 159 12.66 -9.00 4.78
C ILE A 159 13.51 -7.82 4.34
N GLU A 160 13.29 -7.31 3.12
CA GLU A 160 14.01 -6.13 2.63
C GLU A 160 13.69 -4.90 3.49
N THR A 161 12.42 -4.62 3.76
CA THR A 161 11.99 -3.50 4.63
C THR A 161 12.61 -3.58 6.04
N SER A 162 12.54 -4.74 6.67
CA SER A 162 13.09 -4.95 8.03
C SER A 162 14.61 -4.77 8.05
N SER A 163 15.30 -5.12 6.97
CA SER A 163 16.76 -4.95 6.89
C SER A 163 17.16 -3.47 6.80
N VAL A 164 16.35 -2.63 6.17
CA VAL A 164 16.51 -1.16 6.17
C VAL A 164 16.25 -0.60 7.57
N LEU A 165 15.18 -1.05 8.24
CA LEU A 165 14.88 -0.61 9.62
C LEU A 165 15.97 -1.01 10.62
N LEU A 166 16.55 -2.20 10.48
CA LEU A 166 17.70 -2.61 11.28
C LEU A 166 18.95 -1.76 10.98
N ARG A 167 19.10 -1.30 9.75
CA ARG A 167 20.18 -0.38 9.36
C ARG A 167 19.98 1.02 9.96
N GLU A 168 18.73 1.51 10.01
CA GLU A 168 18.32 2.75 10.67
C GLU A 168 18.42 2.67 12.20
N LEU A 169 18.30 1.46 12.78
CA LEU A 169 18.46 1.25 14.21
C LEU A 169 19.89 1.61 14.66
N ASP A 170 19.99 2.28 15.82
CA ASP A 170 21.27 2.58 16.45
C ASP A 170 22.08 1.30 16.62
N ILE A 171 23.30 1.31 16.10
CA ILE A 171 24.15 0.12 16.00
C ILE A 171 24.46 -0.52 17.35
N LYS A 172 24.35 0.21 18.47
CA LYS A 172 24.54 -0.34 19.82
C LYS A 172 23.54 -1.47 20.15
N TYR A 173 22.40 -1.51 19.47
CA TYR A 173 21.35 -2.52 19.63
C TYR A 173 21.60 -3.79 18.80
N LEU A 174 22.64 -3.81 17.95
CA LEU A 174 22.96 -4.93 17.08
C LEU A 174 24.18 -5.72 17.54
N LYS A 175 24.20 -7.00 17.22
CA LYS A 175 25.37 -7.87 17.38
C LYS A 175 26.40 -7.52 16.31
N LYS A 176 27.67 -7.65 16.69
CA LYS A 176 28.80 -7.56 15.76
C LYS A 176 29.04 -8.85 14.97
N ASP A 177 28.40 -9.95 15.37
CA ASP A 177 28.57 -11.24 14.72
C ASP A 177 28.07 -11.19 13.27
N GLU A 178 28.92 -11.62 12.33
CA GLU A 178 28.57 -11.71 10.91
C GLU A 178 27.88 -13.06 10.63
N ILE A 179 26.59 -13.15 10.91
CA ILE A 179 25.77 -14.37 10.63
C ILE A 179 25.35 -14.49 9.15
N PHE A 180 25.70 -13.49 8.34
CA PHE A 180 25.53 -13.42 6.89
C PHE A 180 26.88 -13.18 6.21
N THR A 181 26.94 -13.43 4.90
CA THR A 181 28.17 -13.24 4.11
C THR A 181 28.26 -11.81 3.61
N TYR A 182 29.35 -11.11 3.94
CA TYR A 182 29.60 -9.74 3.48
C TYR A 182 30.66 -9.66 2.38
N SER A 183 30.52 -8.67 1.49
CA SER A 183 31.58 -8.19 0.61
C SER A 183 32.54 -7.28 1.37
N ASN A 184 33.84 -7.51 1.19
CA ASN A 184 34.91 -6.70 1.78
C ASN A 184 35.86 -6.13 0.71
N GLU A 185 35.33 -5.88 -0.50
CA GLU A 185 36.08 -5.39 -1.66
C GLU A 185 36.08 -3.85 -1.73
N SER A 186 36.12 -3.18 -0.58
CA SER A 186 36.12 -1.72 -0.50
C SER A 186 37.42 -1.12 -1.05
N SER A 187 37.31 0.04 -1.67
CA SER A 187 38.44 0.80 -2.18
C SER A 187 38.24 2.30 -1.96
N ASN A 188 39.35 3.01 -1.79
CA ASN A 188 39.40 4.49 -1.85
C ASN A 188 39.45 5.00 -3.30
N ASP A 189 39.73 4.12 -4.25
CA ASP A 189 39.61 4.43 -5.68
C ASP A 189 38.24 4.00 -6.18
N TYR A 190 37.62 4.81 -7.02
CA TYR A 190 36.32 4.54 -7.62
C TYR A 190 36.34 4.82 -9.13
N PRO A 191 35.56 4.08 -9.93
CA PRO A 191 35.55 4.30 -11.37
C PRO A 191 34.94 5.66 -11.70
N ILE A 192 35.54 6.35 -12.66
CA ILE A 192 34.97 7.57 -13.24
C ILE A 192 33.86 7.15 -14.19
N ASN A 193 32.66 7.70 -13.98
CA ASN A 193 31.49 7.37 -14.76
C ASN A 193 31.50 8.05 -16.13
N GLU A 194 30.98 7.37 -17.14
CA GLU A 194 30.88 7.86 -18.52
C GLU A 194 29.47 7.56 -19.08
N LEU A 195 29.01 8.35 -20.04
CA LEU A 195 27.72 8.15 -20.70
C LEU A 195 27.90 7.27 -21.94
N ILE A 196 27.25 6.11 -21.96
CA ILE A 196 27.29 5.13 -23.04
C ILE A 196 25.97 5.16 -23.81
N ASP A 197 26.05 5.04 -25.14
CA ASP A 197 24.88 4.99 -26.02
C ASP A 197 24.04 3.73 -25.77
N VAL A 198 22.73 3.91 -25.60
CA VAL A 198 21.72 2.87 -25.54
C VAL A 198 20.84 3.03 -26.78
N LYS A 199 20.78 1.99 -27.60
CA LYS A 199 19.90 2.02 -28.77
C LYS A 199 18.44 2.01 -28.33
N GLY A 200 17.60 2.81 -28.96
CA GLY A 200 16.16 2.83 -28.76
C GLY A 200 15.50 1.50 -29.14
N GLY A 201 14.21 1.39 -28.85
CA GLY A 201 13.43 0.17 -29.05
C GLY A 201 12.04 0.27 -28.43
N ALA A 202 11.22 -0.74 -28.72
CA ALA A 202 9.93 -0.90 -28.07
C ALA A 202 10.13 -1.50 -26.66
N VAL A 203 9.38 -0.98 -25.70
CA VAL A 203 9.18 -1.58 -24.38
C VAL A 203 7.75 -2.13 -24.37
N ILE A 204 7.60 -3.41 -24.04
CA ILE A 204 6.29 -4.07 -23.93
C ILE A 204 6.28 -4.82 -22.61
N LEU A 205 5.30 -4.53 -21.77
CA LEU A 205 5.11 -5.14 -20.46
C LEU A 205 3.69 -5.69 -20.38
N GLN A 206 3.58 -6.98 -20.08
CA GLN A 206 2.33 -7.65 -19.80
C GLN A 206 2.61 -9.06 -19.27
N LYS A 207 2.27 -9.35 -18.01
CA LYS A 207 2.22 -10.74 -17.54
C LYS A 207 0.92 -11.41 -17.99
N ASP A 208 1.01 -12.69 -18.35
CA ASP A 208 -0.17 -13.49 -18.65
C ASP A 208 -0.92 -13.81 -17.33
N ARG A 209 -2.13 -13.24 -17.16
CA ARG A 209 -2.98 -13.52 -15.97
C ARG A 209 -3.42 -14.98 -15.90
N LYS A 210 -3.61 -15.64 -17.04
CA LYS A 210 -4.14 -17.00 -17.11
C LYS A 210 -3.04 -18.05 -16.92
N ASN A 211 -1.88 -17.83 -17.52
CA ASN A 211 -0.73 -18.75 -17.47
C ASN A 211 0.57 -18.02 -17.05
N PRO A 212 0.60 -17.41 -15.85
CA PRO A 212 1.79 -16.67 -15.41
C PRO A 212 2.98 -17.61 -15.24
N ILE A 213 4.16 -17.26 -15.76
CA ILE A 213 5.37 -18.10 -15.54
C ILE A 213 5.85 -17.99 -14.10
N PHE A 214 5.78 -16.80 -13.49
CA PHE A 214 6.18 -16.52 -12.11
C PHE A 214 5.11 -15.67 -11.42
N TYR A 215 5.15 -15.62 -10.09
CA TYR A 215 4.29 -14.71 -9.32
C TYR A 215 4.48 -13.25 -9.77
N GLY A 216 3.40 -12.47 -9.73
CA GLY A 216 3.39 -11.03 -10.00
C GLY A 216 2.36 -10.32 -9.15
N TRP A 217 2.61 -9.05 -8.84
CA TRP A 217 1.59 -8.19 -8.26
C TRP A 217 0.59 -7.72 -9.31
N ASP A 218 -0.58 -7.23 -8.87
CA ASP A 218 -1.66 -6.75 -9.74
C ASP A 218 -1.21 -5.74 -10.80
N ASN A 219 -0.27 -4.89 -10.44
CA ASN A 219 0.29 -3.82 -11.26
C ASN A 219 1.19 -4.28 -12.42
N GLU A 220 1.46 -5.59 -12.54
CA GLU A 220 2.36 -6.19 -13.54
C GLU A 220 1.64 -6.90 -14.70
N PHE A 221 0.31 -7.12 -14.59
CA PHE A 221 -0.44 -7.97 -15.54
C PHE A 221 -1.09 -7.22 -16.70
N SER A 222 -1.23 -5.92 -16.55
CA SER A 222 -1.87 -5.07 -17.53
C SER A 222 -0.93 -4.72 -18.67
N TYR A 223 -1.50 -4.39 -19.83
CA TYR A 223 -0.71 -4.10 -21.01
C TYR A 223 -0.12 -2.69 -20.92
N HIS A 224 1.16 -2.59 -21.21
CA HIS A 224 1.84 -1.32 -21.43
C HIS A 224 2.78 -1.45 -22.62
N ALA A 225 2.80 -0.43 -23.46
CA ALA A 225 3.74 -0.31 -24.54
C ALA A 225 4.25 1.12 -24.67
N SER A 226 5.55 1.24 -24.90
CA SER A 226 6.23 2.52 -25.09
C SER A 226 7.30 2.38 -26.15
N LYS A 227 7.62 3.48 -26.83
CA LYS A 227 8.69 3.53 -27.81
C LYS A 227 9.76 4.49 -27.30
N ILE A 228 10.95 3.95 -27.07
CA ILE A 228 12.09 4.70 -26.55
C ILE A 228 13.06 4.97 -27.70
N ASP A 229 13.40 6.23 -27.91
CA ASP A 229 14.45 6.68 -28.82
C ASP A 229 15.83 6.46 -28.20
N ASP A 230 16.88 6.50 -29.04
CA ASP A 230 18.27 6.42 -28.59
C ASP A 230 18.55 7.44 -27.47
N PHE A 231 19.23 6.98 -26.41
CA PHE A 231 19.62 7.82 -25.29
C PHE A 231 20.99 7.40 -24.77
N LYS A 232 21.53 8.12 -23.79
CA LYS A 232 22.76 7.71 -23.11
C LYS A 232 22.49 7.44 -21.63
N ALA A 233 23.11 6.40 -21.10
CA ALA A 233 23.06 6.07 -19.68
C ALA A 233 24.47 6.06 -19.09
N SER A 234 24.60 6.41 -17.81
CA SER A 234 25.89 6.28 -17.13
C SER A 234 26.30 4.82 -17.11
N LYS A 235 27.60 4.52 -17.27
CA LYS A 235 28.14 3.17 -17.36
C LYS A 235 27.98 2.38 -16.07
N TYR A 236 28.28 3.04 -14.96
CA TYR A 236 28.16 2.52 -13.61
C TYR A 236 26.96 3.16 -12.91
N LEU A 237 26.44 2.49 -11.88
CA LEU A 237 25.66 3.17 -10.85
C LEU A 237 26.50 4.29 -10.22
N VAL A 238 25.85 5.34 -9.71
CA VAL A 238 26.57 6.41 -9.01
C VAL A 238 27.21 5.84 -7.76
N SER A 239 28.54 5.98 -7.67
CA SER A 239 29.32 5.45 -6.55
C SER A 239 29.33 6.40 -5.36
N ASN A 240 29.66 5.90 -4.16
CA ASN A 240 29.90 6.74 -3.00
C ASN A 240 31.00 7.78 -3.27
N GLY A 241 32.04 7.42 -4.02
CA GLY A 241 33.11 8.35 -4.41
C GLY A 241 32.60 9.47 -5.31
N GLU A 242 31.81 9.13 -6.32
CA GLU A 242 31.20 10.11 -7.21
C GLU A 242 30.23 11.04 -6.46
N PHE A 243 29.43 10.48 -5.53
CA PHE A 243 28.51 11.26 -4.70
C PHE A 243 29.25 12.11 -3.65
N LEU A 244 30.41 11.68 -3.16
CA LEU A 244 31.23 12.44 -2.22
C LEU A 244 31.69 13.77 -2.82
N GLU A 245 31.84 13.85 -4.15
CA GLU A 245 32.11 15.12 -4.84
C GLU A 245 30.97 16.12 -4.63
N PHE A 246 29.71 15.68 -4.78
CA PHE A 246 28.53 16.51 -4.52
C PHE A 246 28.47 16.99 -3.07
N VAL A 247 28.79 16.12 -2.11
CA VAL A 247 28.85 16.46 -0.67
C VAL A 247 29.96 17.48 -0.40
N LYS A 248 31.18 17.25 -0.93
CA LYS A 248 32.35 18.14 -0.71
C LYS A 248 32.19 19.50 -1.36
N GLU A 249 31.42 19.60 -2.44
CA GLU A 249 31.08 20.86 -3.09
C GLU A 249 29.82 21.53 -2.54
N ASP A 250 29.43 21.15 -1.31
CA ASP A 250 28.34 21.76 -0.55
C ASP A 250 26.97 21.63 -1.24
N GLY A 251 26.75 20.52 -1.94
CA GLY A 251 25.54 20.24 -2.72
C GLY A 251 24.25 20.30 -1.90
N TYR A 252 24.27 19.84 -0.65
CA TYR A 252 23.12 19.89 0.25
C TYR A 252 22.73 21.33 0.66
N ASN A 253 23.63 22.32 0.54
CA ASN A 253 23.32 23.72 0.85
C ASN A 253 22.89 24.54 -0.38
N LYS A 254 22.75 23.90 -1.54
CA LYS A 254 22.36 24.54 -2.81
C LYS A 254 20.91 24.19 -3.17
N PRO A 255 19.92 24.97 -2.69
CA PRO A 255 18.49 24.65 -2.85
C PRO A 255 18.03 24.55 -4.30
N GLU A 256 18.76 25.15 -5.25
CA GLU A 256 18.52 25.03 -6.69
C GLU A 256 18.64 23.59 -7.22
N PHE A 257 19.40 22.73 -6.55
CA PHE A 257 19.51 21.32 -6.90
C PHE A 257 18.27 20.53 -6.52
N PHE A 258 17.55 20.92 -5.48
CA PHE A 258 16.42 20.15 -4.98
C PHE A 258 15.11 20.53 -5.68
N SER A 259 14.20 19.56 -5.81
CA SER A 259 12.80 19.83 -6.19
C SER A 259 12.08 20.60 -5.08
N LYS A 260 10.81 20.99 -5.28
CA LYS A 260 10.04 21.63 -4.21
C LYS A 260 9.92 20.70 -2.99
N GLU A 261 9.48 19.47 -3.22
CA GLU A 261 9.34 18.43 -2.19
C GLU A 261 10.71 18.08 -1.58
N GLY A 262 11.77 18.02 -2.40
CA GLY A 262 13.13 17.81 -1.91
C GLY A 262 13.64 18.92 -0.98
N ARG A 263 13.26 20.18 -1.23
CA ARG A 263 13.59 21.31 -0.32
C ARG A 263 12.83 21.22 1.00
N GLU A 264 11.58 20.77 0.97
CA GLU A 264 10.77 20.55 2.18
C GLU A 264 11.40 19.41 3.01
N TRP A 265 11.76 18.30 2.37
CA TRP A 265 12.48 17.20 3.01
C TRP A 265 13.82 17.63 3.60
N LEU A 266 14.62 18.40 2.84
CA LEU A 266 15.91 18.90 3.30
C LEU A 266 15.76 19.86 4.49
N GLY A 267 14.78 20.75 4.45
CA GLY A 267 14.48 21.67 5.56
C GLY A 267 14.01 20.95 6.82
N TYR A 268 13.29 19.84 6.67
CA TYR A 268 12.85 19.01 7.80
C TYR A 268 14.00 18.18 8.38
N THR A 269 14.75 17.46 7.52
CA THR A 269 15.79 16.53 7.96
C THR A 269 17.12 17.22 8.31
N ASN A 270 17.37 18.40 7.74
CA ASN A 270 18.66 19.10 7.81
C ASN A 270 19.85 18.22 7.37
N ALA A 271 19.60 17.32 6.39
CA ALA A 271 20.60 16.40 5.86
C ALA A 271 21.80 17.15 5.25
N LYS A 272 23.00 16.58 5.41
CA LYS A 272 24.27 17.13 4.89
C LYS A 272 25.11 16.13 4.09
N HIS A 273 24.68 14.88 4.10
CA HIS A 273 25.25 13.73 3.42
C HIS A 273 24.19 12.62 3.47
N PRO A 274 24.34 11.53 2.69
CA PRO A 274 23.42 10.40 2.72
C PRO A 274 23.17 9.88 4.14
N THR A 275 21.95 9.41 4.41
CA THR A 275 21.49 8.98 5.75
C THR A 275 22.38 7.95 6.40
N PHE A 276 22.89 6.99 5.62
CA PHE A 276 23.72 5.90 6.14
C PHE A 276 25.22 6.23 6.17
N TRP A 277 25.61 7.47 5.85
CA TRP A 277 26.98 7.92 6.08
C TRP A 277 27.12 8.43 7.51
N ILE A 278 28.23 8.08 8.14
CA ILE A 278 28.62 8.62 9.44
C ILE A 278 29.84 9.51 9.20
N LYS A 279 29.75 10.76 9.65
CA LYS A 279 30.86 11.70 9.59
C LYS A 279 31.55 11.77 10.94
N GLU A 280 32.84 11.43 10.98
CA GLU A 280 33.71 11.63 12.14
C GLU A 280 34.90 12.47 11.70
N ASP A 281 35.01 13.69 12.24
CA ASP A 281 35.97 14.71 11.81
C ASP A 281 35.93 14.96 10.28
N GLU A 282 37.05 14.69 9.60
CA GLU A 282 37.23 14.83 8.15
C GLU A 282 36.85 13.55 7.38
N ASN A 283 36.58 12.44 8.09
CA ASN A 283 36.37 11.13 7.50
C ASN A 283 34.89 10.76 7.41
N TYR A 284 34.56 9.98 6.40
CA TYR A 284 33.24 9.38 6.22
C TYR A 284 33.32 7.86 6.36
N PHE A 285 32.30 7.30 6.98
CA PHE A 285 32.09 5.87 7.17
C PHE A 285 30.71 5.50 6.62
N LEU A 286 30.54 4.24 6.23
CA LEU A 286 29.26 3.68 5.82
C LEU A 286 28.69 2.81 6.95
N ARG A 287 27.46 3.12 7.35
CA ARG A 287 26.61 2.23 8.14
C ARG A 287 26.04 1.17 7.20
N GLU A 288 26.55 -0.05 7.28
CA GLU A 288 25.91 -1.26 6.72
C GLU A 288 24.87 -1.79 7.73
N ILE A 289 24.27 -2.99 7.54
CA ILE A 289 23.14 -3.43 8.37
C ILE A 289 23.53 -3.65 9.85
N ASN A 290 24.64 -4.34 10.16
CA ASN A 290 25.11 -4.51 11.56
C ASN A 290 26.57 -4.13 11.79
N ARG A 291 27.21 -3.43 10.86
CA ARG A 291 28.59 -2.95 10.99
C ARG A 291 28.78 -1.54 10.41
N VAL A 292 29.88 -0.91 10.82
CA VAL A 292 30.36 0.36 10.26
C VAL A 292 31.71 0.08 9.63
N VAL A 293 31.89 0.54 8.40
CA VAL A 293 33.13 0.40 7.63
C VAL A 293 33.57 1.77 7.13
N SER A 294 34.86 1.97 6.85
CA SER A 294 35.32 3.17 6.13
C SER A 294 34.55 3.30 4.82
N LEU A 295 34.14 4.52 4.44
CA LEU A 295 33.28 4.74 3.29
C LEU A 295 33.87 4.09 2.02
N PRO A 296 33.26 3.03 1.47
CA PRO A 296 33.77 2.35 0.29
C PRO A 296 33.43 3.19 -0.93
N LEU A 297 34.41 3.93 -1.45
CA LEU A 297 34.20 4.89 -2.54
C LEU A 297 33.77 4.21 -3.83
N ASN A 298 34.12 2.94 -4.05
CA ASN A 298 33.74 2.15 -5.21
C ASN A 298 32.37 1.46 -5.12
N TYR A 299 31.66 1.51 -3.99
CA TYR A 299 30.32 0.92 -3.87
C TYR A 299 29.25 1.92 -4.35
N PRO A 300 28.06 1.46 -4.77
CA PRO A 300 26.97 2.38 -5.12
C PRO A 300 26.57 3.21 -3.90
N VAL A 301 26.19 4.46 -4.15
CA VAL A 301 25.61 5.32 -3.11
C VAL A 301 24.18 4.87 -2.81
N ASP A 302 23.79 4.98 -1.54
CA ASP A 302 22.46 4.66 -1.05
C ASP A 302 21.76 5.96 -0.60
N VAL A 303 20.68 6.34 -1.28
CA VAL A 303 20.02 7.64 -1.15
C VAL A 303 18.53 7.54 -1.46
N ASN A 304 17.75 8.53 -1.01
CA ASN A 304 16.36 8.68 -1.45
C ASN A 304 16.27 9.35 -2.84
N LEU A 305 15.04 9.47 -3.37
CA LEU A 305 14.82 10.05 -4.70
C LEU A 305 15.26 11.53 -4.77
N TYR A 306 14.96 12.32 -3.74
CA TYR A 306 15.26 13.76 -3.76
C TYR A 306 16.76 14.05 -3.82
N GLU A 307 17.55 13.26 -3.11
CA GLU A 307 19.01 13.33 -3.17
C GLU A 307 19.54 12.89 -4.54
N ALA A 308 18.97 11.84 -5.12
CA ALA A 308 19.31 11.36 -6.45
C ALA A 308 19.01 12.41 -7.54
N GLU A 309 17.84 13.05 -7.49
CA GLU A 309 17.47 14.16 -8.36
C GLU A 309 18.43 15.36 -8.21
N ALA A 310 18.74 15.72 -6.96
CA ALA A 310 19.65 16.83 -6.67
C ALA A 310 21.06 16.56 -7.23
N PHE A 311 21.56 15.34 -7.08
CA PHE A 311 22.81 14.91 -7.69
C PHE A 311 22.77 15.01 -9.22
N CYS A 312 21.68 14.57 -9.87
CA CYS A 312 21.54 14.72 -11.32
C CYS A 312 21.60 16.19 -11.78
N LYS A 313 20.98 17.12 -11.04
CA LYS A 313 21.09 18.56 -11.36
C LYS A 313 22.51 19.09 -11.17
N TYR A 314 23.19 18.68 -10.11
CA TYR A 314 24.62 18.99 -9.89
C TYR A 314 25.48 18.45 -11.04
N LYS A 315 25.28 17.18 -11.40
CA LYS A 315 26.04 16.51 -12.46
C LYS A 315 25.78 17.16 -13.83
N SER A 316 24.55 17.63 -14.07
CA SER A 316 24.21 18.38 -15.28
C SER A 316 25.05 19.64 -15.43
N GLN A 317 25.23 20.40 -14.34
CA GLN A 317 26.10 21.59 -14.35
C GLN A 317 27.56 21.23 -14.61
N LYS A 318 28.05 20.13 -14.02
CA LYS A 318 29.43 19.66 -14.21
C LYS A 318 29.71 19.20 -15.63
N LEU A 319 28.75 18.53 -16.26
CA LEU A 319 28.90 17.99 -17.61
C LEU A 319 28.56 19.01 -18.72
N GLY A 320 27.84 20.08 -18.39
CA GLY A 320 27.35 21.05 -19.38
C GLY A 320 26.23 20.51 -20.27
N ILE A 321 25.65 19.36 -19.92
CA ILE A 321 24.52 18.71 -20.58
C ILE A 321 23.55 18.24 -19.51
N GLU A 322 22.26 18.19 -19.85
CA GLU A 322 21.25 17.70 -18.91
C GLU A 322 21.38 16.20 -18.68
N VAL A 323 21.45 15.79 -17.41
CA VAL A 323 21.27 14.41 -16.98
C VAL A 323 20.20 14.34 -15.91
N ARG A 324 19.45 13.25 -15.91
CA ARG A 324 18.32 13.00 -15.00
C ARG A 324 18.28 11.52 -14.63
N LEU A 325 17.41 11.15 -13.70
CA LEU A 325 17.07 9.75 -13.46
C LEU A 325 16.41 9.13 -14.72
N PRO A 326 16.55 7.82 -14.95
CA PRO A 326 15.79 7.14 -16.00
C PRO A 326 14.30 7.14 -15.65
N SER A 327 13.45 7.09 -16.67
CA SER A 327 12.07 6.63 -16.55
C SER A 327 12.02 5.10 -16.40
N GLU A 328 10.86 4.57 -15.97
CA GLU A 328 10.59 3.13 -15.96
C GLU A 328 10.87 2.50 -17.34
N ASP A 329 10.43 3.14 -18.43
CA ASP A 329 10.61 2.63 -19.78
C ASP A 329 12.07 2.67 -20.25
N GLU A 330 12.82 3.73 -19.93
CA GLU A 330 14.25 3.79 -20.24
C GLU A 330 15.04 2.74 -19.47
N TYR A 331 14.67 2.45 -18.22
CA TYR A 331 15.23 1.33 -17.46
C TYR A 331 14.96 0.02 -18.18
N TYR A 332 13.71 -0.24 -18.59
CA TYR A 332 13.36 -1.46 -19.33
C TYR A 332 14.08 -1.57 -20.65
N ARG A 333 14.23 -0.45 -21.36
CA ARG A 333 14.98 -0.43 -22.61
C ARG A 333 16.45 -0.79 -22.38
N LEU A 334 17.07 -0.25 -21.33
CA LEU A 334 18.44 -0.59 -20.94
C LEU A 334 18.54 -2.07 -20.53
N TYR A 335 17.61 -2.57 -19.73
CA TYR A 335 17.53 -3.99 -19.34
C TYR A 335 17.57 -4.90 -20.57
N ASP A 336 16.72 -4.63 -21.57
CA ASP A 336 16.64 -5.42 -22.80
C ASP A 336 17.84 -5.21 -23.72
N PHE A 337 18.43 -4.02 -23.72
CA PHE A 337 19.60 -3.70 -24.54
C PHE A 337 20.83 -4.55 -24.16
N VAL A 338 21.00 -4.81 -22.86
CA VAL A 338 22.14 -5.58 -22.32
C VAL A 338 21.79 -7.03 -21.98
N ASP A 339 20.57 -7.49 -22.31
CA ASP A 339 20.08 -8.81 -21.92
C ASP A 339 20.27 -9.11 -20.41
N ALA A 340 19.85 -8.16 -19.57
CA ALA A 340 20.19 -8.13 -18.14
C ALA A 340 19.76 -9.38 -17.37
N GLY A 341 18.65 -10.02 -17.77
CA GLY A 341 18.13 -11.22 -17.11
C GLY A 341 19.04 -12.43 -17.18
N ASN A 342 20.00 -12.45 -18.12
CA ASN A 342 20.97 -13.54 -18.29
C ASN A 342 22.36 -13.21 -17.73
N LYS A 343 22.54 -12.05 -17.08
CA LYS A 343 23.82 -11.63 -16.49
C LYS A 343 23.87 -11.97 -15.00
N GLU A 344 25.09 -12.14 -14.49
CA GLU A 344 25.32 -12.26 -13.06
C GLU A 344 25.18 -10.90 -12.38
N ALA A 345 24.63 -10.89 -11.16
CA ALA A 345 24.39 -9.68 -10.38
C ALA A 345 24.51 -10.00 -8.88
N ASN A 346 24.83 -9.00 -8.05
CA ASN A 346 24.69 -9.11 -6.59
C ASN A 346 23.21 -9.01 -6.20
N ILE A 347 22.49 -10.13 -6.17
CA ILE A 347 21.05 -10.17 -5.87
C ILE A 347 20.70 -11.54 -5.28
N GLY A 348 19.67 -11.64 -4.44
CA GLY A 348 19.29 -12.89 -3.80
C GLY A 348 20.24 -13.32 -2.70
N LEU A 349 20.76 -12.36 -1.91
CA LEU A 349 21.59 -12.60 -0.73
C LEU A 349 22.89 -13.36 -1.03
N ILE A 350 23.47 -13.17 -2.22
CA ILE A 350 24.85 -13.61 -2.50
C ILE A 350 25.80 -12.94 -1.49
N GLN A 351 25.58 -11.65 -1.24
CA GLN A 351 26.22 -10.86 -0.20
C GLN A 351 25.15 -10.09 0.57
N PHE A 352 25.41 -9.77 1.83
CA PHE A 352 24.51 -9.03 2.74
C PHE A 352 24.87 -7.54 2.83
N ASN A 353 25.49 -7.03 1.76
CA ASN A 353 25.77 -5.62 1.52
C ASN A 353 26.00 -5.41 0.01
N GLN A 354 26.20 -4.14 -0.36
CA GLN A 354 26.58 -3.75 -1.70
C GLN A 354 27.99 -4.25 -2.08
N SER A 355 28.29 -4.22 -3.37
CA SER A 355 29.58 -4.58 -3.98
C SER A 355 30.11 -3.44 -4.87
N PRO A 356 31.39 -3.48 -5.31
CA PRO A 356 31.93 -2.46 -6.21
C PRO A 356 31.08 -2.30 -7.48
N VAL A 357 30.81 -1.05 -7.89
CA VAL A 357 29.95 -0.74 -9.05
C VAL A 357 30.50 -1.24 -10.39
N ASN A 358 31.78 -1.65 -10.43
CA ASN A 358 32.46 -2.18 -11.60
C ASN A 358 32.71 -3.70 -11.53
N LYS A 359 32.03 -4.41 -10.63
CA LYS A 359 32.20 -5.86 -10.43
C LYS A 359 31.39 -6.69 -11.43
N TYR A 360 30.08 -6.46 -11.54
CA TYR A 360 29.19 -7.27 -12.38
C TYR A 360 28.94 -6.59 -13.73
N LYS A 361 29.49 -7.16 -14.80
CA LYS A 361 29.48 -6.59 -16.16
C LYS A 361 28.26 -7.04 -16.97
N PHE A 362 27.60 -6.06 -17.60
CA PHE A 362 26.41 -6.18 -18.46
C PHE A 362 26.75 -5.55 -19.81
N ASP A 363 27.61 -6.25 -20.57
CA ASP A 363 28.22 -5.73 -21.79
C ASP A 363 29.01 -4.44 -21.49
N GLU A 364 28.69 -3.29 -22.07
CA GLU A 364 29.40 -2.04 -21.76
C GLU A 364 28.98 -1.40 -20.43
N PHE A 365 27.89 -1.89 -19.82
CA PHE A 365 27.34 -1.40 -18.55
C PHE A 365 27.67 -2.33 -17.38
N TYR A 366 27.33 -1.90 -16.17
CA TYR A 366 27.48 -2.67 -14.93
C TYR A 366 26.27 -2.47 -14.04
N ASP A 367 25.90 -3.48 -13.24
CA ASP A 367 24.80 -3.42 -12.27
C ASP A 367 23.50 -2.83 -12.85
N VAL A 368 23.02 -3.38 -13.98
CA VAL A 368 21.68 -3.01 -14.51
C VAL A 368 20.57 -3.66 -13.68
N VAL A 369 20.88 -4.79 -13.03
CA VAL A 369 20.06 -5.51 -12.05
C VAL A 369 20.93 -5.78 -10.82
N GLY A 370 20.31 -5.80 -9.63
CA GLY A 370 20.98 -6.09 -8.36
C GLY A 370 21.89 -4.97 -7.86
N ASN A 371 22.65 -5.31 -6.82
CA ASN A 371 23.47 -4.44 -5.98
C ASN A 371 22.61 -3.47 -5.16
N VAL A 372 21.87 -2.58 -5.81
CA VAL A 372 20.86 -1.71 -5.21
C VAL A 372 19.69 -1.53 -6.17
N TRP A 373 18.50 -1.31 -5.62
CA TRP A 373 17.38 -0.79 -6.40
C TRP A 373 17.78 0.52 -7.09
N GLN A 374 17.26 0.76 -8.30
CA GLN A 374 17.50 1.99 -9.04
C GLN A 374 16.26 2.88 -9.02
N TRP A 375 16.39 4.06 -8.42
CA TRP A 375 15.35 5.08 -8.51
C TRP A 375 15.08 5.50 -9.95
N THR A 376 13.80 5.58 -10.28
CA THR A 376 13.31 6.21 -11.51
C THR A 376 12.54 7.48 -11.16
N LEU A 377 12.43 8.39 -12.12
CA LEU A 377 11.59 9.58 -11.98
C LEU A 377 10.11 9.32 -12.31
N THR A 378 9.75 8.06 -12.62
CA THR A 378 8.38 7.70 -12.99
C THR A 378 7.56 7.45 -11.72
N PRO A 379 6.47 8.21 -11.49
CA PRO A 379 5.54 7.89 -10.40
C PRO A 379 4.87 6.56 -10.72
N ILE A 380 4.48 5.78 -9.70
CA ILE A 380 3.70 4.56 -9.96
C ILE A 380 2.33 4.93 -10.55
N TYR A 381 1.93 4.21 -11.60
CA TYR A 381 0.69 4.45 -12.34
C TYR A 381 0.10 3.12 -12.85
N PRO A 382 -1.23 3.05 -13.01
CA PRO A 382 -1.87 1.88 -13.59
C PRO A 382 -1.51 1.76 -15.08
N PHE A 383 -1.19 0.54 -15.51
CA PHE A 383 -1.16 0.20 -16.93
C PHE A 383 -2.58 0.09 -17.51
N ASP A 384 -2.70 -0.02 -18.83
CA ASP A 384 -3.99 -0.11 -19.50
C ASP A 384 -4.74 -1.38 -19.05
N ASP A 385 -6.04 -1.23 -18.75
CA ASP A 385 -6.89 -2.30 -18.22
C ASP A 385 -6.41 -2.88 -16.86
N PHE A 386 -5.78 -2.04 -16.02
CA PHE A 386 -5.43 -2.39 -14.64
C PHE A 386 -6.63 -2.93 -13.87
N VAL A 387 -6.44 -4.07 -13.23
CA VAL A 387 -7.42 -4.71 -12.34
C VAL A 387 -6.71 -5.04 -11.02
N PRO A 388 -7.21 -4.54 -9.87
CA PRO A 388 -6.64 -4.89 -8.58
C PRO A 388 -6.87 -6.38 -8.26
N HIS A 389 -5.96 -6.98 -7.50
CA HIS A 389 -6.16 -8.37 -7.07
C HIS A 389 -7.31 -8.45 -6.04
N PRO A 390 -8.33 -9.33 -6.19
CA PRO A 390 -9.53 -9.29 -5.36
C PRO A 390 -9.30 -9.55 -3.86
N ILE A 391 -8.25 -10.28 -3.50
CA ILE A 391 -7.88 -10.58 -2.11
C ILE A 391 -6.91 -9.54 -1.50
N TYR A 392 -6.27 -8.71 -2.34
CA TYR A 392 -5.30 -7.71 -1.90
C TYR A 392 -5.44 -6.44 -2.74
N ASP A 393 -6.63 -5.84 -2.68
CA ASP A 393 -7.08 -4.74 -3.54
C ASP A 393 -6.51 -3.37 -3.15
N ASP A 394 -5.81 -3.30 -2.01
CA ASP A 394 -5.14 -2.13 -1.45
C ASP A 394 -3.61 -2.23 -1.50
N PHE A 395 -3.02 -3.22 -2.20
CA PHE A 395 -1.57 -3.31 -2.37
C PHE A 395 -1.02 -2.16 -3.26
N THR A 396 -1.51 -2.02 -4.49
CA THR A 396 -1.00 -1.00 -5.42
C THR A 396 -1.86 0.26 -5.46
N THR A 397 -3.18 0.11 -5.48
CA THR A 397 -4.12 1.22 -5.75
C THR A 397 -3.91 2.47 -4.87
N PRO A 398 -3.53 2.37 -3.58
CA PRO A 398 -3.30 3.55 -2.75
C PRO A 398 -2.04 4.33 -3.12
N THR A 399 -1.08 3.67 -3.78
CA THR A 399 0.22 4.26 -4.17
C THR A 399 0.14 5.10 -5.44
N TYR A 400 -0.95 5.01 -6.21
CA TYR A 400 -1.22 5.89 -7.35
C TYR A 400 -1.60 7.31 -6.88
N ASP A 401 -0.62 8.03 -6.31
CA ASP A 401 -0.83 9.29 -5.60
C ASP A 401 0.24 10.38 -5.85
N ASP A 402 1.12 10.18 -6.84
CA ASP A 402 2.25 11.06 -7.23
C ASP A 402 3.34 11.28 -6.18
N ARG A 403 3.16 10.69 -5.00
CA ARG A 403 4.10 10.74 -3.89
C ARG A 403 4.97 9.48 -3.84
N HIS A 404 4.62 8.46 -4.61
CA HIS A 404 5.42 7.25 -4.81
C HIS A 404 6.12 7.27 -6.15
N ALA A 405 7.41 6.92 -6.15
CA ALA A 405 8.21 6.75 -7.36
C ALA A 405 8.63 5.28 -7.49
N LEU A 406 8.70 4.81 -8.73
CA LEU A 406 9.11 3.44 -9.04
C LEU A 406 10.61 3.24 -8.84
N ILE A 407 10.95 2.10 -8.26
CA ILE A 407 12.31 1.58 -8.18
C ILE A 407 12.40 0.27 -8.97
N LYS A 408 13.53 0.06 -9.67
CA LYS A 408 13.71 -1.08 -10.57
C LYS A 408 14.99 -1.88 -10.27
N GLY A 409 14.95 -3.18 -10.59
CA GLY A 409 16.13 -4.05 -10.69
C GLY A 409 16.53 -4.86 -9.45
N GLY A 410 15.87 -4.70 -8.31
CA GLY A 410 16.22 -5.42 -7.08
C GLY A 410 17.53 -4.93 -6.44
N SER A 411 17.68 -5.15 -5.14
CA SER A 411 18.91 -4.92 -4.38
C SER A 411 19.64 -6.24 -4.09
N PHE A 412 20.77 -6.17 -3.38
CA PHE A 412 21.51 -7.36 -2.93
C PHE A 412 20.66 -8.33 -2.09
N ILE A 413 19.62 -7.85 -1.40
CA ILE A 413 18.79 -8.68 -0.51
C ILE A 413 17.51 -9.20 -1.18
N SER A 414 17.08 -8.60 -2.29
CA SER A 414 15.81 -8.93 -2.94
C SER A 414 15.68 -10.41 -3.33
N LEU A 415 14.48 -10.97 -3.11
CA LEU A 415 14.14 -12.37 -3.38
C LEU A 415 12.77 -12.47 -4.07
N GLY A 416 12.53 -13.61 -4.74
CA GLY A 416 11.23 -13.91 -5.34
C GLY A 416 10.88 -12.94 -6.46
N ASN A 417 9.68 -12.36 -6.38
CA ASN A 417 9.19 -11.39 -7.34
C ASN A 417 10.15 -10.21 -7.48
N GLU A 418 10.70 -9.65 -6.39
CA GLU A 418 11.60 -8.48 -6.40
C GLU A 418 12.80 -8.59 -7.34
N THR A 419 13.14 -9.81 -7.77
CA THR A 419 14.26 -10.11 -8.68
C THR A 419 13.88 -10.15 -10.16
N LEU A 420 12.59 -10.07 -10.48
CA LEU A 420 12.06 -10.20 -11.84
C LEU A 420 12.14 -8.90 -12.62
N LYS A 421 12.21 -9.01 -13.95
CA LYS A 421 12.12 -7.88 -14.88
C LYS A 421 10.83 -7.10 -14.64
N GLU A 422 9.70 -7.81 -14.59
CA GLU A 422 8.36 -7.22 -14.62
C GLU A 422 7.99 -6.50 -13.32
N SER A 423 8.77 -6.64 -12.25
CA SER A 423 8.44 -6.10 -10.94
C SER A 423 8.36 -4.58 -10.92
N ARG A 424 7.26 -4.08 -10.33
CA ARG A 424 6.99 -2.66 -10.16
C ARG A 424 6.73 -2.37 -8.69
N TYR A 425 7.79 -1.96 -8.01
CA TYR A 425 7.74 -1.50 -6.62
C TYR A 425 7.83 0.01 -6.59
N ALA A 426 7.05 0.62 -5.70
CA ALA A 426 7.07 2.06 -5.52
C ALA A 426 7.06 2.42 -4.05
N PHE A 427 7.85 3.45 -3.73
CA PHE A 427 8.03 3.93 -2.37
C PHE A 427 7.90 5.45 -2.34
N ARG A 428 7.54 5.99 -1.17
CA ARG A 428 7.60 7.43 -0.94
C ARG A 428 8.99 7.95 -1.28
N LYS A 429 9.04 9.06 -2.02
CA LYS A 429 10.29 9.65 -2.53
C LYS A 429 11.32 9.98 -1.44
N HIS A 430 10.88 10.20 -0.20
CA HIS A 430 11.76 10.49 0.95
C HIS A 430 12.23 9.26 1.72
N PHE A 431 11.65 8.09 1.49
CA PHE A 431 12.06 6.89 2.21
C PHE A 431 13.37 6.32 1.70
N PHE A 432 14.14 5.78 2.64
CA PHE A 432 15.31 5.00 2.34
C PHE A 432 14.90 3.56 2.08
N GLN A 433 15.50 2.98 1.06
CA GLN A 433 15.50 1.57 0.71
C GLN A 433 16.96 1.19 0.44
N HIS A 434 17.29 -0.06 0.13
CA HIS A 434 18.62 -0.37 -0.43
C HIS A 434 18.68 0.11 -1.89
N ALA A 435 18.62 1.43 -2.08
CA ALA A 435 18.38 2.09 -3.35
C ALA A 435 19.44 3.13 -3.64
N GLY A 436 19.99 3.04 -4.86
CA GLY A 436 20.83 4.04 -5.46
C GLY A 436 20.21 4.49 -6.78
N PHE A 437 21.05 4.89 -7.72
CA PHE A 437 20.55 5.35 -9.02
C PHE A 437 21.63 5.33 -10.11
N ARG A 438 21.11 5.43 -11.33
CA ARG A 438 21.84 5.72 -12.56
C ARG A 438 21.32 7.04 -13.12
N TYR A 439 22.14 7.78 -13.84
CA TYR A 439 21.67 8.95 -14.58
C TYR A 439 21.72 8.70 -16.09
N VAL A 440 20.81 9.35 -16.81
CA VAL A 440 20.67 9.30 -18.26
C VAL A 440 20.69 10.70 -18.85
N ASN A 441 21.23 10.82 -20.06
CA ASN A 441 21.01 11.96 -20.95
C ASN A 441 20.04 11.51 -22.04
N SER A 442 18.83 12.08 -22.03
CA SER A 442 17.73 11.58 -22.85
C SER A 442 16.70 12.67 -23.14
N SER A 443 16.24 12.71 -24.39
CA SER A 443 15.11 13.54 -24.82
C SER A 443 13.78 12.78 -24.85
N ASN A 444 13.76 11.52 -24.41
CA ASN A 444 12.53 10.74 -24.36
C ASN A 444 11.53 11.39 -23.41
N GLU A 445 10.27 11.39 -23.82
CA GLU A 445 9.16 11.76 -22.95
C GLU A 445 9.01 10.73 -21.83
N TYR A 446 8.56 11.21 -20.67
CA TYR A 446 8.31 10.38 -19.52
C TYR A 446 7.16 10.94 -18.70
N ARG A 447 6.51 10.07 -17.93
CA ARG A 447 5.42 10.47 -17.05
C ARG A 447 5.98 11.27 -15.87
N THR A 448 5.63 12.56 -15.78
CA THR A 448 6.06 13.45 -14.70
C THR A 448 5.07 13.53 -13.54
N LYS A 449 3.80 13.17 -13.79
CA LYS A 449 2.67 13.17 -12.85
C LYS A 449 1.63 12.14 -13.30
N LEU A 450 0.83 11.65 -12.37
CA LEU A 450 -0.46 11.04 -12.65
C LEU A 450 -1.35 12.16 -13.20
N ASN A 451 -1.73 12.06 -14.47
CA ASN A 451 -2.87 12.85 -14.93
C ASN A 451 -4.11 12.48 -14.10
N ASP A 452 -5.08 13.40 -14.02
CA ASP A 452 -6.29 13.42 -13.16
C ASP A 452 -7.23 12.16 -13.23
N ASN A 453 -6.82 11.09 -13.91
CA ASN A 453 -7.61 9.92 -14.31
C ASN A 453 -7.20 8.62 -13.58
N VAL A 454 -6.86 8.68 -12.30
CA VAL A 454 -6.47 7.47 -11.54
C VAL A 454 -7.64 6.52 -11.26
N TYR A 455 -8.88 6.94 -11.50
CA TYR A 455 -10.07 6.08 -11.38
C TYR A 455 -10.82 5.87 -12.69
N GLU A 456 -10.08 5.68 -13.77
CA GLU A 456 -10.55 4.76 -14.79
C GLU A 456 -10.14 3.36 -14.35
N THR A 457 -11.10 2.53 -13.90
CA THR A 457 -11.06 1.03 -13.87
C THR A 457 -11.53 0.30 -12.60
N ASP A 458 -12.47 0.86 -11.82
CA ASP A 458 -13.41 0.01 -11.06
C ASP A 458 -14.86 0.43 -11.37
N GLU A 459 -15.62 -0.49 -12.00
CA GLU A 459 -17.02 -0.27 -12.39
C GLU A 459 -17.88 0.04 -11.16
N LEU A 460 -17.57 -0.56 -10.01
CA LEU A 460 -18.28 -0.34 -8.75
C LEU A 460 -17.97 1.05 -8.17
N ILE A 461 -16.71 1.46 -8.12
CA ILE A 461 -16.34 2.81 -7.64
C ILE A 461 -16.98 3.88 -8.52
N SER A 462 -16.98 3.67 -9.83
CA SER A 462 -17.59 4.61 -10.77
C SER A 462 -19.11 4.70 -10.61
N GLN A 463 -19.78 3.56 -10.38
CA GLN A 463 -21.20 3.54 -10.04
C GLN A 463 -21.48 4.27 -8.73
N TYR A 464 -20.63 4.11 -7.70
CA TYR A 464 -20.79 4.84 -6.44
C TYR A 464 -20.44 6.32 -6.55
N CYS A 465 -19.49 6.72 -7.40
CA CYS A 465 -19.25 8.12 -7.74
C CYS A 465 -20.50 8.72 -8.37
N GLU A 466 -21.10 8.06 -9.35
CA GLU A 466 -22.37 8.52 -9.94
C GLU A 466 -23.52 8.51 -8.92
N PHE A 467 -23.58 7.51 -8.06
CA PHE A 467 -24.61 7.40 -7.03
C PHE A 467 -24.52 8.53 -5.99
N HIS A 468 -23.31 8.88 -5.55
CA HIS A 468 -23.08 9.88 -4.50
C HIS A 468 -22.98 11.31 -5.06
N TYR A 469 -22.41 11.48 -6.25
CA TYR A 469 -22.09 12.81 -6.81
C TYR A 469 -22.88 13.15 -8.08
N GLY A 470 -23.51 12.17 -8.71
CA GLY A 470 -24.33 12.37 -9.89
C GLY A 470 -25.67 13.04 -9.60
N ASN A 471 -26.37 13.32 -10.69
CA ASN A 471 -27.65 14.02 -10.67
C ASN A 471 -28.80 13.14 -10.18
N GLU A 472 -29.89 13.80 -9.79
CA GLU A 472 -31.16 13.15 -9.48
C GLU A 472 -31.69 12.37 -10.69
N ASN A 473 -32.24 11.19 -10.45
CA ASN A 473 -32.83 10.34 -11.48
C ASN A 473 -34.29 10.04 -11.12
N PHE A 474 -35.19 10.15 -12.10
CA PHE A 474 -36.63 9.87 -11.94
C PHE A 474 -37.32 10.67 -10.81
N GLY A 475 -36.83 11.87 -10.50
CA GLY A 475 -37.34 12.69 -9.40
C GLY A 475 -36.96 12.20 -8.00
N VAL A 476 -36.05 11.23 -7.91
CA VAL A 476 -35.46 10.78 -6.64
C VAL A 476 -34.23 11.64 -6.35
N LYS A 477 -34.28 12.35 -5.21
CA LYS A 477 -33.16 13.16 -4.71
C LYS A 477 -31.90 12.32 -4.54
N ASN A 478 -30.73 12.96 -4.65
CA ASN A 478 -29.46 12.31 -4.33
C ASN A 478 -29.48 11.72 -2.91
N PHE A 479 -29.10 10.46 -2.76
CA PHE A 479 -29.29 9.71 -1.53
C PHE A 479 -28.53 10.31 -0.34
N CYS A 480 -27.26 10.66 -0.52
CA CYS A 480 -26.44 11.22 0.56
C CYS A 480 -26.97 12.59 1.00
N VAL A 481 -27.31 13.45 0.04
CA VAL A 481 -27.88 14.78 0.32
C VAL A 481 -29.21 14.64 1.06
N ASN A 482 -30.14 13.85 0.53
CA ASN A 482 -31.45 13.67 1.10
C ASN A 482 -31.40 13.05 2.51
N SER A 483 -30.55 12.04 2.70
CA SER A 483 -30.39 11.38 4.00
C SER A 483 -29.88 12.33 5.07
N VAL A 484 -28.93 13.22 4.74
CA VAL A 484 -28.44 14.24 5.68
C VAL A 484 -29.47 15.36 5.89
N GLU A 485 -30.17 15.79 4.85
CA GLU A 485 -31.24 16.81 4.96
C GLU A 485 -32.37 16.35 5.90
N LEU A 486 -32.75 15.07 5.85
CA LEU A 486 -33.77 14.47 6.71
C LEU A 486 -33.37 14.49 8.20
N LEU A 487 -32.08 14.62 8.53
CA LEU A 487 -31.61 14.71 9.91
C LEU A 487 -31.76 16.10 10.53
N ASN A 488 -31.97 17.14 9.73
CA ASN A 488 -32.02 18.53 10.20
C ASN A 488 -32.95 18.79 11.41
N PRO A 489 -34.15 18.17 11.52
CA PRO A 489 -35.01 18.34 12.68
C PRO A 489 -34.41 17.79 13.99
N TYR A 490 -33.63 16.71 13.89
CA TYR A 490 -33.07 16.00 15.04
C TYR A 490 -31.72 16.57 15.46
N ILE A 491 -30.90 17.02 14.50
CA ILE A 491 -29.58 17.61 14.76
C ILE A 491 -29.67 18.91 15.57
N LYS A 492 -30.75 19.69 15.42
CA LYS A 492 -30.97 20.95 16.17
C LYS A 492 -30.95 20.80 17.69
N ASN A 493 -31.18 19.59 18.20
CA ASN A 493 -31.32 19.31 19.62
C ASN A 493 -30.12 18.55 20.22
N ILE A 494 -29.03 18.39 19.47
CA ILE A 494 -27.80 17.73 19.92
C ILE A 494 -26.60 18.65 19.78
N LYS A 495 -25.48 18.26 20.40
CA LYS A 495 -24.18 18.86 20.09
C LYS A 495 -23.78 18.50 18.65
N THR A 496 -23.01 19.36 18.01
CA THR A 496 -22.57 19.18 16.62
C THR A 496 -21.06 19.28 16.49
N SER A 497 -20.33 18.85 17.52
CA SER A 497 -18.87 18.95 17.55
C SER A 497 -18.25 17.89 16.64
N LYS A 498 -18.67 16.63 16.78
CA LYS A 498 -18.06 15.51 16.05
C LYS A 498 -19.08 14.53 15.49
N ALA A 499 -18.98 14.21 14.20
CA ALA A 499 -19.76 13.15 13.56
C ALA A 499 -18.87 12.05 12.98
N LEU A 500 -19.40 10.83 12.95
CA LEU A 500 -18.84 9.68 12.26
C LEU A 500 -19.77 9.29 11.12
N ASP A 501 -19.26 9.26 9.89
CA ASP A 501 -19.89 8.58 8.75
C ASP A 501 -19.21 7.21 8.61
N LEU A 502 -19.88 6.14 9.06
CA LEU A 502 -19.34 4.78 9.08
C LEU A 502 -19.94 3.95 7.94
N GLY A 503 -19.08 3.37 7.10
CA GLY A 503 -19.47 2.90 5.77
C GLY A 503 -19.56 4.05 4.75
N CYS A 504 -18.69 5.06 4.88
CA CYS A 504 -18.80 6.31 4.14
C CYS A 504 -18.67 6.18 2.61
N SER A 505 -18.22 5.02 2.11
CA SER A 505 -18.00 4.75 0.68
C SER A 505 -17.15 5.86 0.04
N VAL A 506 -17.66 6.54 -0.99
CA VAL A 506 -16.94 7.64 -1.67
C VAL A 506 -17.09 9.01 -1.00
N GLY A 507 -17.70 9.09 0.19
CA GLY A 507 -17.56 10.22 1.12
C GLY A 507 -18.52 11.40 0.98
N ARG A 508 -19.51 11.36 0.09
CA ARG A 508 -20.47 12.47 -0.08
C ARG A 508 -21.21 12.82 1.22
N ALA A 509 -21.70 11.83 1.95
CA ALA A 509 -22.41 12.08 3.21
C ALA A 509 -21.50 12.75 4.26
N SER A 510 -20.24 12.33 4.38
CA SER A 510 -19.24 13.04 5.19
C SER A 510 -19.14 14.54 4.89
N PHE A 511 -19.09 14.91 3.61
CA PHE A 511 -19.08 16.33 3.22
C PHE A 511 -20.41 17.03 3.54
N GLU A 512 -21.55 16.40 3.27
CA GLU A 512 -22.85 17.00 3.60
C GLU A 512 -23.02 17.21 5.11
N LEU A 513 -22.55 16.28 5.95
CA LEU A 513 -22.54 16.40 7.41
C LEU A 513 -21.66 17.56 7.90
N ALA A 514 -20.52 17.82 7.25
CA ALA A 514 -19.59 18.88 7.63
C ALA A 514 -20.14 20.31 7.40
N LYS A 515 -21.31 20.44 6.76
CA LYS A 515 -22.08 21.69 6.77
C LYS A 515 -22.54 22.07 8.18
N THR A 516 -22.82 21.07 9.02
CA THR A 516 -23.38 21.25 10.36
C THR A 516 -22.40 20.91 11.47
N PHE A 517 -21.55 19.90 11.27
CA PHE A 517 -20.59 19.46 12.28
C PHE A 517 -19.24 20.18 12.16
N ASP A 518 -18.53 20.32 13.28
CA ASP A 518 -17.20 20.94 13.31
C ASP A 518 -16.11 19.99 12.79
N GLU A 519 -16.22 18.70 13.11
CA GLU A 519 -15.36 17.61 12.64
C GLU A 519 -16.21 16.43 12.16
N VAL A 520 -15.89 15.90 10.98
CA VAL A 520 -16.52 14.69 10.43
C VAL A 520 -15.43 13.69 10.06
N LEU A 521 -15.52 12.49 10.63
CA LEU A 521 -14.68 11.37 10.27
C LEU A 521 -15.48 10.40 9.40
N GLY A 522 -15.04 10.18 8.17
CA GLY A 522 -15.52 9.10 7.32
C GLY A 522 -14.68 7.85 7.51
N ILE A 523 -15.31 6.72 7.82
CA ILE A 523 -14.65 5.41 7.87
C ILE A 523 -15.31 4.45 6.90
N ASP A 524 -14.51 3.71 6.14
CA ASP A 524 -14.97 2.59 5.32
C ASP A 524 -13.98 1.43 5.39
N PHE A 525 -14.44 0.22 5.05
CA PHE A 525 -13.56 -0.94 4.97
C PHE A 525 -12.63 -0.87 3.77
N SER A 526 -13.12 -0.32 2.64
CA SER A 526 -12.35 -0.25 1.40
C SER A 526 -11.58 1.05 1.25
N ALA A 527 -10.25 0.96 1.22
CA ALA A 527 -9.36 2.09 0.93
C ALA A 527 -9.65 2.70 -0.46
N ASN A 528 -10.07 1.89 -1.42
CA ASN A 528 -10.39 2.32 -2.78
C ASN A 528 -11.56 3.31 -2.83
N PHE A 529 -12.63 3.02 -2.08
CA PHE A 529 -13.77 3.92 -1.92
C PHE A 529 -13.37 5.21 -1.21
N ILE A 530 -12.66 5.08 -0.10
CA ILE A 530 -12.23 6.22 0.73
C ILE A 530 -11.37 7.21 -0.07
N ASN A 531 -10.48 6.69 -0.93
CA ASN A 531 -9.57 7.51 -1.69
C ASN A 531 -10.30 8.50 -2.61
N VAL A 532 -11.54 8.24 -3.02
CA VAL A 532 -12.36 9.22 -3.77
C VAL A 532 -12.59 10.49 -2.93
N GLY A 533 -13.01 10.32 -1.67
CA GLY A 533 -13.21 11.43 -0.74
C GLY A 533 -11.91 12.18 -0.41
N VAL A 534 -10.81 11.43 -0.21
CA VAL A 534 -9.47 12.01 0.01
C VAL A 534 -9.02 12.84 -1.20
N LYS A 535 -9.22 12.33 -2.42
CA LYS A 535 -8.86 13.04 -3.65
C LYS A 535 -9.71 14.30 -3.84
N LEU A 536 -11.02 14.23 -3.64
CA LEU A 536 -11.89 15.41 -3.74
C LEU A 536 -11.54 16.51 -2.73
N LYS A 537 -10.99 16.15 -1.57
CA LYS A 537 -10.47 17.13 -0.60
C LYS A 537 -9.16 17.79 -1.07
N ASN A 538 -8.27 17.00 -1.67
CA ASN A 538 -6.90 17.43 -1.97
C ASN A 538 -6.73 18.04 -3.37
N TYR A 539 -7.52 17.60 -4.34
CA TYR A 539 -7.46 18.00 -5.75
C TYR A 539 -8.67 18.86 -6.13
N ASP A 540 -8.54 19.62 -7.22
CA ASP A 540 -9.58 20.55 -7.67
C ASP A 540 -10.82 19.83 -8.22
N SER A 541 -10.64 18.71 -8.90
CA SER A 541 -11.73 17.90 -9.47
C SER A 541 -11.33 16.43 -9.57
N LEU A 542 -12.33 15.57 -9.68
CA LEU A 542 -12.20 14.14 -9.93
C LEU A 542 -12.93 13.80 -11.23
N ILE A 543 -12.29 12.99 -12.08
CA ILE A 543 -12.89 12.44 -13.30
C ILE A 543 -13.21 10.96 -13.08
N TYR A 544 -14.40 10.51 -13.52
CA TYR A 544 -14.84 9.11 -13.45
C TYR A 544 -15.66 8.73 -14.69
N LYS A 545 -15.70 7.43 -15.03
CA LYS A 545 -16.38 6.90 -16.23
C LYS A 545 -17.63 6.09 -15.89
N ILE A 546 -18.75 6.40 -16.54
CA ILE A 546 -20.01 5.67 -16.38
C ILE A 546 -20.28 4.84 -17.62
N LYS A 547 -20.64 3.57 -17.44
CA LYS A 547 -20.99 2.69 -18.56
C LYS A 547 -22.22 3.22 -19.29
N LYS A 548 -22.16 3.31 -20.61
CA LYS A 548 -23.31 3.66 -21.45
C LYS A 548 -24.00 2.40 -21.95
N GLU A 549 -23.25 1.56 -22.66
CA GLU A 549 -23.68 0.26 -23.19
C GLU A 549 -22.44 -0.54 -23.61
N GLY A 550 -22.43 -1.86 -23.37
CA GLY A 550 -21.29 -2.71 -23.73
C GLY A 550 -19.96 -2.19 -23.18
N GLU A 551 -19.01 -1.93 -24.08
CA GLU A 551 -17.68 -1.38 -23.80
C GLU A 551 -17.63 0.16 -23.88
N LEU A 552 -18.76 0.82 -24.14
CA LEU A 552 -18.84 2.28 -24.25
C LEU A 552 -19.05 2.94 -22.88
N PHE A 553 -18.28 3.99 -22.61
CA PHE A 553 -18.34 4.78 -21.38
C PHE A 553 -18.57 6.27 -21.66
N GLU A 554 -19.12 6.98 -20.67
CA GLU A 554 -19.28 8.42 -20.61
C GLU A 554 -18.38 8.96 -19.50
N GLU A 555 -17.54 9.94 -19.81
CA GLU A 555 -16.70 10.61 -18.83
C GLU A 555 -17.49 11.70 -18.10
N LYS A 556 -17.33 11.76 -16.78
CA LYS A 556 -17.89 12.81 -15.92
C LYS A 556 -16.81 13.39 -15.03
N SER A 557 -17.01 14.64 -14.64
CA SER A 557 -16.17 15.34 -13.67
C SER A 557 -17.02 15.87 -12.51
N VAL A 558 -16.46 15.83 -11.31
CA VAL A 558 -17.04 16.41 -10.10
C VAL A 558 -15.97 17.15 -9.32
N SER A 559 -16.32 18.33 -8.79
CA SER A 559 -15.51 19.05 -7.82
C SER A 559 -16.32 19.41 -6.58
N LEU A 560 -15.66 19.55 -5.42
CA LEU A 560 -16.34 20.10 -4.23
C LEU A 560 -16.80 21.54 -4.47
N LYS A 561 -16.11 22.28 -5.33
CA LYS A 561 -16.49 23.65 -5.69
C LYS A 561 -17.83 23.70 -6.41
N ASP A 562 -18.05 22.85 -7.41
CA ASP A 562 -19.31 22.78 -8.17
C ASP A 562 -20.48 22.33 -7.30
N LEU A 563 -20.19 21.58 -6.23
CA LEU A 563 -21.17 21.15 -5.23
C LEU A 563 -21.40 22.19 -4.11
N GLY A 564 -20.65 23.29 -4.08
CA GLY A 564 -20.71 24.28 -3.00
C GLY A 564 -20.16 23.78 -1.66
N LEU A 565 -19.27 22.78 -1.68
CA LEU A 565 -18.69 22.08 -0.52
C LEU A 565 -17.20 22.40 -0.30
N GLU A 566 -16.60 23.27 -1.11
CA GLU A 566 -15.15 23.55 -1.04
C GLU A 566 -14.71 24.09 0.34
N GLN A 567 -15.53 24.94 0.95
CA GLN A 567 -15.22 25.65 2.19
C GLN A 567 -15.15 24.74 3.43
N ILE A 568 -15.80 23.57 3.36
CA ILE A 568 -15.92 22.64 4.49
C ILE A 568 -14.91 21.48 4.42
N LYS A 569 -14.14 21.35 3.34
CA LYS A 569 -13.29 20.18 3.08
C LYS A 569 -12.28 19.90 4.19
N ASN A 570 -11.87 20.93 4.93
CA ASN A 570 -10.92 20.82 6.05
C ASN A 570 -11.53 20.25 7.33
N LYS A 571 -12.87 20.23 7.43
CA LYS A 571 -13.59 19.60 8.54
C LYS A 571 -13.73 18.09 8.40
N VAL A 572 -13.48 17.56 7.20
CA VAL A 572 -13.65 16.14 6.88
C VAL A 572 -12.30 15.44 6.88
N SER A 573 -12.21 14.33 7.61
CA SER A 573 -11.10 13.37 7.54
C SER A 573 -11.64 12.00 7.14
N PHE A 574 -10.79 11.19 6.54
CA PHE A 574 -11.16 9.85 6.10
C PHE A 574 -10.14 8.82 6.62
N MET A 575 -10.62 7.66 7.05
CA MET A 575 -9.79 6.56 7.55
C MET A 575 -10.31 5.20 7.09
N GLN A 576 -9.41 4.25 6.84
CA GLN A 576 -9.80 2.85 6.63
C GLN A 576 -10.08 2.19 7.98
N GLY A 577 -11.15 1.42 8.08
CA GLY A 577 -11.50 0.73 9.30
C GLY A 577 -12.62 -0.29 9.12
N ASP A 578 -12.56 -1.34 9.92
CA ASP A 578 -13.57 -2.38 9.96
C ASP A 578 -14.65 -2.02 10.98
N ALA A 579 -15.89 -1.78 10.52
CA ALA A 579 -17.03 -1.44 11.37
C ALA A 579 -17.37 -2.54 12.40
N CYS A 580 -17.01 -3.81 12.14
CA CYS A 580 -17.16 -4.93 13.07
C CYS A 580 -15.95 -5.08 14.02
N ASN A 581 -14.91 -4.27 13.85
CA ASN A 581 -13.69 -4.33 14.65
C ASN A 581 -13.00 -2.96 14.78
N LEU A 582 -13.79 -1.91 15.00
CA LEU A 582 -13.31 -0.54 15.14
C LEU A 582 -12.49 -0.40 16.43
N LYS A 583 -11.32 0.25 16.36
CA LYS A 583 -10.49 0.57 17.52
C LYS A 583 -11.25 1.41 18.56
N ASP A 584 -10.93 1.25 19.85
CA ASP A 584 -11.57 1.97 20.97
C ASP A 584 -11.35 3.50 20.93
N ILE A 585 -10.30 3.95 20.24
CA ILE A 585 -10.00 5.37 20.03
C ILE A 585 -11.13 6.11 19.30
N TYR A 586 -11.95 5.40 18.53
CA TYR A 586 -13.10 5.97 17.83
C TYR A 586 -14.31 6.04 18.76
N SER A 587 -14.34 7.10 19.58
CA SER A 587 -15.43 7.42 20.50
C SER A 587 -15.67 8.94 20.56
N GLY A 588 -16.68 9.35 21.31
CA GLY A 588 -16.96 10.76 21.54
C GLY A 588 -17.77 11.44 20.44
N PHE A 589 -18.54 10.69 19.65
CA PHE A 589 -19.32 11.21 18.54
C PHE A 589 -20.70 11.71 18.99
N ASP A 590 -21.10 12.88 18.51
CA ASP A 590 -22.45 13.42 18.72
C ASP A 590 -23.46 12.83 17.70
N LEU A 591 -22.95 12.36 16.56
CA LEU A 591 -23.71 11.61 15.55
C LEU A 591 -22.85 10.47 15.00
N VAL A 592 -23.43 9.27 14.92
CA VAL A 592 -22.92 8.18 14.07
C VAL A 592 -23.95 7.91 13.00
N PHE A 593 -23.55 8.10 11.75
CA PHE A 593 -24.34 7.93 10.55
C PHE A 593 -23.84 6.72 9.77
N CYS A 594 -24.70 5.74 9.54
CA CYS A 594 -24.36 4.52 8.82
C CYS A 594 -25.28 4.34 7.61
N SER A 595 -24.81 4.71 6.42
CA SER A 595 -25.59 4.59 5.19
C SER A 595 -25.38 3.25 4.49
N ASN A 596 -26.46 2.46 4.35
CA ASN A 596 -26.48 1.15 3.68
C ASN A 596 -25.40 0.18 4.20
N LEU A 597 -25.11 0.23 5.50
CA LEU A 597 -24.00 -0.50 6.11
C LEU A 597 -24.42 -1.85 6.70
N ILE A 598 -25.51 -1.89 7.49
CA ILE A 598 -25.72 -2.98 8.46
C ILE A 598 -25.88 -4.36 7.79
N ASP A 599 -26.46 -4.41 6.60
CA ASP A 599 -26.64 -5.63 5.80
C ASP A 599 -25.47 -5.93 4.86
N ARG A 600 -24.33 -5.25 5.07
CA ARG A 600 -23.03 -5.49 4.41
C ARG A 600 -21.93 -5.85 5.40
N LEU A 601 -22.24 -5.92 6.69
CA LEU A 601 -21.32 -6.33 7.73
C LEU A 601 -21.24 -7.85 7.82
N TYR A 602 -20.05 -8.42 7.95
CA TYR A 602 -19.90 -9.87 8.15
C TYR A 602 -20.36 -10.33 9.54
N TYR A 603 -20.38 -9.42 10.53
CA TYR A 603 -20.89 -9.70 11.88
C TYR A 603 -21.64 -8.49 12.48
N PRO A 604 -22.88 -8.22 12.02
CA PRO A 604 -23.63 -7.01 12.39
C PRO A 604 -24.04 -6.98 13.86
N GLN A 605 -24.20 -8.13 14.53
CA GLN A 605 -24.49 -8.16 15.97
C GLN A 605 -23.35 -7.51 16.78
N LYS A 606 -22.10 -7.84 16.46
CA LYS A 606 -20.93 -7.23 17.12
C LYS A 606 -20.91 -5.71 16.94
N PHE A 607 -21.26 -5.23 15.75
CA PHE A 607 -21.42 -3.79 15.51
C PHE A 607 -22.47 -3.16 16.44
N LEU A 608 -23.65 -3.78 16.61
CA LEU A 608 -24.69 -3.28 17.50
C LEU A 608 -24.28 -3.30 18.98
N ASP A 609 -23.47 -4.27 19.38
CA ASP A 609 -22.94 -4.38 20.74
C ASP A 609 -21.90 -3.28 21.02
N ASP A 610 -21.07 -2.93 20.03
CA ASP A 610 -19.95 -1.99 20.17
C ASP A 610 -20.35 -0.52 19.97
N ILE A 611 -21.29 -0.23 19.05
CA ILE A 611 -21.66 1.15 18.67
C ILE A 611 -22.12 2.07 19.82
N PRO A 612 -22.80 1.58 20.89
CA PRO A 612 -23.21 2.45 21.98
C PRO A 612 -22.03 3.11 22.68
N SER A 613 -20.88 2.43 22.78
CA SER A 613 -19.67 2.96 23.44
C SER A 613 -19.07 4.17 22.72
N ARG A 614 -19.40 4.36 21.44
CA ARG A 614 -18.80 5.37 20.56
C ARG A 614 -19.55 6.70 20.57
N ILE A 615 -20.82 6.67 20.98
CA ILE A 615 -21.74 7.81 20.90
C ILE A 615 -21.81 8.52 22.24
N ASN A 616 -21.74 9.85 22.22
CA ASN A 616 -21.92 10.69 23.40
C ASN A 616 -23.34 10.56 23.97
N LYS A 617 -23.47 10.93 25.25
CA LYS A 617 -24.79 11.15 25.84
C LYS A 617 -25.60 12.14 24.98
N ASP A 618 -26.88 11.86 24.78
CA ASP A 618 -27.80 12.58 23.90
C ASP A 618 -27.46 12.55 22.40
N GLY A 619 -26.39 11.86 21.99
CA GLY A 619 -26.00 11.71 20.60
C GLY A 619 -26.95 10.80 19.80
N LEU A 620 -26.82 10.85 18.47
CA LEU A 620 -27.67 10.11 17.54
C LEU A 620 -26.93 8.93 16.91
N LEU A 621 -27.64 7.81 16.78
CA LEU A 621 -27.29 6.71 15.87
C LEU A 621 -28.30 6.70 14.73
N VAL A 622 -27.82 6.72 13.49
CA VAL A 622 -28.65 6.71 12.30
C VAL A 622 -28.25 5.52 11.45
N LEU A 623 -29.19 4.61 11.21
CA LEU A 623 -28.98 3.43 10.38
C LEU A 623 -29.88 3.50 9.15
N LEU A 624 -29.31 3.42 7.96
CA LEU A 624 -30.04 3.24 6.71
C LEU A 624 -29.69 1.89 6.13
N SER A 625 -30.68 1.09 5.77
CA SER A 625 -30.45 -0.13 4.99
C SER A 625 -31.71 -0.58 4.26
N PRO A 626 -31.59 -1.15 3.04
CA PRO A 626 -32.68 -1.84 2.37
C PRO A 626 -32.92 -3.25 2.92
N TYR A 627 -32.09 -3.73 3.86
CA TYR A 627 -32.13 -5.05 4.47
C TYR A 627 -32.09 -6.20 3.45
N THR A 628 -31.27 -6.07 2.41
CA THR A 628 -31.25 -7.05 1.31
C THR A 628 -30.63 -8.38 1.71
N TRP A 629 -29.83 -8.42 2.78
CA TRP A 629 -29.14 -9.58 3.35
C TRP A 629 -28.65 -10.59 2.30
N LEU A 630 -27.36 -10.54 1.99
CA LEU A 630 -26.74 -11.44 1.02
C LEU A 630 -25.60 -12.20 1.70
N GLU A 631 -25.54 -13.51 1.43
CA GLU A 631 -24.54 -14.40 2.04
C GLU A 631 -23.10 -14.05 1.61
N ASP A 632 -22.94 -13.32 0.49
CA ASP A 632 -21.66 -12.78 0.02
C ASP A 632 -21.03 -11.77 1.00
N TYR A 633 -21.86 -11.07 1.80
CA TYR A 633 -21.38 -10.09 2.77
C TYR A 633 -21.57 -10.56 4.21
N THR A 634 -22.72 -11.16 4.51
CA THR A 634 -23.07 -11.60 5.86
C THR A 634 -23.43 -13.07 5.84
N PRO A 635 -22.66 -13.94 6.53
CA PRO A 635 -23.05 -15.33 6.74
C PRO A 635 -24.47 -15.42 7.28
N LYS A 636 -25.27 -16.37 6.78
CA LYS A 636 -26.70 -16.45 7.07
C LYS A 636 -27.01 -16.54 8.56
N GLU A 637 -26.17 -17.25 9.31
CA GLU A 637 -26.25 -17.37 10.76
C GLU A 637 -26.11 -16.04 11.51
N ASN A 638 -25.51 -15.03 10.87
CA ASN A 638 -25.27 -13.70 11.42
C ASN A 638 -26.30 -12.66 10.96
N TRP A 639 -27.29 -13.03 10.15
CA TRP A 639 -28.34 -12.11 9.73
C TRP A 639 -29.15 -11.63 10.94
N LEU A 640 -29.41 -10.32 11.03
CA LEU A 640 -30.25 -9.80 12.11
C LEU A 640 -31.74 -10.02 11.83
N GLY A 641 -32.14 -10.23 10.58
CA GLY A 641 -33.53 -10.45 10.20
C GLY A 641 -33.65 -10.93 8.75
N GLY A 642 -34.86 -10.96 8.21
CA GLY A 642 -35.12 -11.46 6.85
C GLY A 642 -35.19 -12.98 6.77
N TYR A 643 -35.46 -13.66 7.89
CA TYR A 643 -35.57 -15.13 7.96
C TYR A 643 -36.74 -15.56 8.86
N ILE A 644 -37.07 -16.85 8.79
CA ILE A 644 -38.12 -17.47 9.60
C ILE A 644 -37.45 -18.34 10.68
N LYS A 645 -37.86 -18.16 11.94
CA LYS A 645 -37.44 -18.99 13.08
C LYS A 645 -38.67 -19.38 13.90
N ASP A 646 -38.82 -20.68 14.20
CA ASP A 646 -39.96 -21.22 14.95
C ASP A 646 -41.34 -20.80 14.39
N ASN A 647 -41.49 -20.82 13.06
CA ASN A 647 -42.67 -20.34 12.32
C ASN A 647 -43.04 -18.87 12.56
N LYS A 648 -42.09 -18.05 12.99
CA LYS A 648 -42.23 -16.59 13.10
C LYS A 648 -41.25 -15.90 12.18
N GLU A 649 -41.75 -14.90 11.46
CA GLU A 649 -40.91 -14.00 10.68
C GLU A 649 -40.12 -13.12 11.64
N ILE A 650 -38.80 -13.06 11.42
CA ILE A 650 -37.90 -12.17 12.17
C ILE A 650 -37.52 -11.03 11.22
N SER A 651 -38.05 -9.84 11.46
CA SER A 651 -37.72 -8.65 10.68
C SER A 651 -36.44 -7.97 11.21
N THR A 652 -35.66 -7.34 10.33
CA THR A 652 -34.46 -6.61 10.75
C THR A 652 -34.79 -5.49 11.73
N LEU A 653 -35.90 -4.76 11.49
CA LEU A 653 -36.34 -3.66 12.34
C LEU A 653 -36.68 -4.12 13.77
N ASP A 654 -37.34 -5.26 13.92
CA ASP A 654 -37.65 -5.79 15.25
C ASP A 654 -36.38 -6.19 16.00
N SER A 655 -35.42 -6.79 15.29
CA SER A 655 -34.11 -7.10 15.86
C SER A 655 -33.32 -5.84 16.26
N LEU A 656 -33.37 -4.77 15.45
CA LEU A 656 -32.79 -3.48 15.82
C LEU A 656 -33.41 -2.92 17.10
N LYS A 657 -34.75 -2.92 17.20
CA LYS A 657 -35.47 -2.49 18.42
C LYS A 657 -35.06 -3.32 19.63
N ASN A 658 -35.00 -4.65 19.49
CA ASN A 658 -34.63 -5.53 20.60
C ASN A 658 -33.20 -5.26 21.09
N ASN A 659 -32.24 -5.12 20.17
CA ASN A 659 -30.84 -4.89 20.52
C ASN A 659 -30.58 -3.48 21.08
N LEU A 660 -31.18 -2.45 20.48
CA LEU A 660 -30.86 -1.06 20.82
C LEU A 660 -31.73 -0.48 21.95
N SER A 661 -32.92 -1.03 22.21
CA SER A 661 -33.90 -0.44 23.15
C SER A 661 -33.39 -0.24 24.58
N SER A 662 -32.40 -1.00 25.03
CA SER A 662 -31.82 -0.84 26.36
C SER A 662 -31.03 0.47 26.51
N GLN A 663 -30.35 0.90 25.45
CA GLN A 663 -29.43 2.04 25.45
C GLN A 663 -29.87 3.20 24.54
N PHE A 664 -30.87 2.99 23.69
CA PHE A 664 -31.37 3.96 22.75
C PHE A 664 -32.89 4.09 22.77
N GLU A 665 -33.36 5.28 22.43
CA GLU A 665 -34.75 5.60 22.12
C GLU A 665 -34.90 5.77 20.61
N LEU A 666 -35.83 5.03 20.00
CA LEU A 666 -36.16 5.20 18.59
C LEU A 666 -36.99 6.48 18.41
N LEU A 667 -36.45 7.45 17.69
CA LEU A 667 -37.10 8.72 17.40
C LEU A 667 -38.00 8.66 16.16
N ASP A 668 -37.52 8.04 15.09
CA ASP A 668 -38.27 7.99 13.83
C ASP A 668 -37.84 6.84 12.91
N ILE A 669 -38.72 6.51 11.96
CA ILE A 669 -38.50 5.55 10.87
C ILE A 669 -38.95 6.22 9.57
N ILE A 670 -38.04 6.35 8.61
CA ILE A 670 -38.28 7.06 7.35
C ILE A 670 -37.84 6.19 6.17
N ASP A 671 -38.68 6.09 5.15
CA ASP A 671 -38.30 5.44 3.89
C ASP A 671 -37.54 6.44 3.00
N VAL A 672 -36.32 6.10 2.62
CA VAL A 672 -35.42 6.94 1.82
C VAL A 672 -35.17 6.26 0.47
N PRO A 673 -35.87 6.68 -0.60
CA PRO A 673 -35.64 6.12 -1.93
C PRO A 673 -34.29 6.58 -2.48
N PHE A 674 -33.68 5.72 -3.28
CA PHE A 674 -32.44 6.03 -3.99
C PHE A 674 -32.35 5.28 -5.32
N VAL A 675 -31.52 5.81 -6.23
CA VAL A 675 -31.32 5.25 -7.57
C VAL A 675 -29.83 5.05 -7.83
N ILE A 676 -29.44 3.83 -8.20
CA ILE A 676 -28.10 3.53 -8.72
C ILE A 676 -28.21 3.39 -10.24
N LYS A 677 -27.41 4.16 -10.97
CA LYS A 677 -27.30 4.07 -12.42
C LYS A 677 -26.21 3.06 -12.79
N GLU A 678 -26.61 1.94 -13.41
CA GLU A 678 -25.65 0.94 -13.91
C GLU A 678 -25.20 1.24 -15.34
N THR A 679 -26.14 1.64 -16.20
CA THR A 679 -25.84 2.05 -17.59
C THR A 679 -26.69 3.24 -18.01
N ALA A 680 -26.58 3.69 -19.28
CA ALA A 680 -27.46 4.74 -19.81
C ALA A 680 -28.96 4.34 -19.76
N ARG A 681 -29.26 3.03 -19.72
CA ARG A 681 -30.63 2.48 -19.78
C ARG A 681 -30.97 1.52 -18.64
N LYS A 682 -30.04 1.19 -17.74
CA LYS A 682 -30.25 0.29 -16.61
C LYS A 682 -30.06 1.05 -15.29
N TYR A 683 -31.08 1.04 -14.46
CA TYR A 683 -31.11 1.71 -13.16
C TYR A 683 -31.70 0.76 -12.12
N GLN A 684 -31.17 0.80 -10.91
CA GLN A 684 -31.75 0.14 -9.74
C GLN A 684 -32.44 1.20 -8.89
N HIS A 685 -33.72 1.03 -8.61
CA HIS A 685 -34.47 1.89 -7.69
C HIS A 685 -34.74 1.10 -6.40
N THR A 686 -34.24 1.62 -5.29
CA THR A 686 -34.24 0.92 -4.00
C THR A 686 -34.75 1.86 -2.92
N ILE A 687 -35.37 1.31 -1.88
CA ILE A 687 -35.83 2.07 -0.71
C ILE A 687 -35.03 1.60 0.49
N SER A 688 -34.29 2.52 1.11
CA SER A 688 -33.57 2.27 2.36
C SER A 688 -34.45 2.68 3.53
N GLN A 689 -34.61 1.82 4.53
CA GLN A 689 -35.28 2.20 5.76
C GLN A 689 -34.27 2.90 6.68
N MET A 690 -34.50 4.17 6.94
CA MET A 690 -33.74 4.99 7.87
C MET A 690 -34.38 4.90 9.26
N THR A 691 -33.58 4.54 10.25
CA THR A 691 -33.98 4.55 11.66
C THR A 691 -33.09 5.53 12.42
N ILE A 692 -33.71 6.41 13.21
CA ILE A 692 -33.03 7.48 13.95
C ILE A 692 -33.17 7.18 15.44
N TRP A 693 -32.06 7.00 16.12
CA TRP A 693 -32.01 6.60 17.52
C TRP A 693 -31.28 7.65 18.34
N LYS A 694 -31.81 7.98 19.52
CA LYS A 694 -31.15 8.85 20.50
C LYS A 694 -30.57 8.00 21.63
N LYS A 695 -29.30 8.22 21.97
CA LYS A 695 -28.67 7.52 23.09
C LYS A 695 -29.30 7.98 24.42
N LYS A 696 -29.72 7.02 25.23
CA LYS A 696 -30.27 7.22 26.57
C LYS A 696 -29.18 7.55 27.58
N ASP A 697 -29.63 8.05 28.73
CA ASP A 697 -28.81 8.39 29.90
C ASP A 697 -28.02 7.21 30.48
#